data_AF-A0A7X5KPR7-F1
#
_entry.id   AF-A0A7X5KPR7-F1
#
_cell.length_a   1.000
_cell.length_b   1.000
_cell.length_c   1.000
_cell.angle_alpha   90.00
_cell.angle_beta   90.00
_cell.angle_gamma   90.00
#
_symmetry.space_group_name_H-M   'P 1'
#
loop_
_entity.id
_entity.type
_entity.pdbx_description
1 polymer ?
#
loop_
_entity_poly.entity_id
_entity_poly.type
_entity_poly.pdbx_seq_one_letter_code
_entity_poly.pdbx_strand_id
1 'polypeptide(L)'
;EEMTGKKFGDENEPLLLSVRSGARASMPGMMDTVLNLGLNDVSVEGFARKTGNPRFAYDSYRRFIQMFSDVVMGLSKHKFEVVLDEIKEAKGYKSDLELTAEDLQEVIKAYKAFYKEEKGEEFPQDPELQLMDCVTAVFDSWNNERAIVYRRMHDIPGSWGTAVNVQSMVFGNMGDTSGTGVAFTRNPATGEKKIYGEYLLNAQGEDVVAGIRTPEPISRLEQDMPAVYRQFMEIADKLENHYKDMQDMEFTIEEEKLYFLQTRSGKRTAHAALRVAVELVEEGLCTEEEALMKVDPKQLDQLLHPNFDPAALAAATVVATGLPASPGAGAGQVYFTAEHAVEAARRGERVVLVRLETSPEDIEGMAAAEGILTARGGMTSHAAVVARGMGTCCVSGCGELKLDYVNRQCTIAGHVVAEGDFISLDGTTGNIYIEDVRTIEPEISGYFAQFMGWTDTHRVLKVRTNADNPKDTQKAVDFGAEGVGLCRTEHMFFEEDRIPKIRQMIVSKTVEERKKALDGLIPYQKADFKGMYEVLAGRPMTVRLLDPPLHEFLPHTDVEIAALAKEMGLGFDELKSTVESLHEFNPMLGHRGCRLAVTYPEIAEMQAKAIIQAAIEVKQEKGYDVVPEIMIPLVGEIKELAYVKKFVVDTVEAEIAAAGVEMKYMVGTMIEVPRAALTADAIAKEAEFFSFGTNDLTQMTFGFSRDDAGAFLDDYYKKAIFESDPFARLDVEGVGQLVEMACTKGKATRPGIKLGICGEHGGDPSTIEFCHNIGLDYVSCSPFRVPIARLAAAQAAI
;
A
#
# COMPACT_ATOMS: atom_id res chain seq x y z
N GLU A 1 -41.86 11.38 -1.47
CA GLU A 1 -43.07 11.83 -2.20
C GLU A 1 -43.58 13.18 -1.70
N GLU A 2 -43.97 13.33 -0.43
CA GLU A 2 -44.51 14.60 0.09
C GLU A 2 -43.58 15.82 -0.12
N MET A 3 -42.28 15.67 0.14
CA MET A 3 -41.30 16.76 -0.03
C MET A 3 -41.14 17.21 -1.50
N THR A 4 -41.28 16.29 -2.45
CA THR A 4 -41.08 16.57 -3.88
C THR A 4 -42.39 16.89 -4.59
N GLY A 5 -43.54 16.55 -4.00
CA GLY A 5 -44.85 16.60 -4.64
C GLY A 5 -45.04 15.56 -5.74
N LYS A 6 -44.08 14.65 -5.94
CA LYS A 6 -44.07 13.61 -6.98
C LYS A 6 -44.37 12.25 -6.35
N LYS A 7 -45.02 11.36 -7.11
CA LYS A 7 -45.37 10.00 -6.66
C LYS A 7 -44.51 8.95 -7.33
N PHE A 8 -44.07 7.95 -6.56
CA PHE A 8 -43.20 6.87 -7.01
C PHE A 8 -43.97 5.92 -7.94
N GLY A 9 -43.51 5.80 -9.19
CA GLY A 9 -44.22 5.02 -10.22
C GLY A 9 -45.39 5.70 -10.92
N ASP A 10 -45.60 7.00 -10.70
CA ASP A 10 -46.76 7.71 -11.26
C ASP A 10 -46.70 7.88 -12.78
N GLU A 11 -47.87 7.82 -13.42
CA GLU A 11 -48.03 7.92 -14.88
C GLU A 11 -47.95 9.36 -15.43
N ASN A 12 -48.02 10.36 -14.55
CA ASN A 12 -48.04 11.78 -14.94
C ASN A 12 -46.78 12.49 -14.48
N GLU A 13 -46.46 12.41 -13.18
CA GLU A 13 -45.29 13.07 -12.59
C GLU A 13 -44.51 12.10 -11.69
N PRO A 14 -43.70 11.22 -12.30
CA PRO A 14 -42.99 10.18 -11.56
C PRO A 14 -41.89 10.78 -10.67
N LEU A 15 -41.85 10.28 -9.43
CA LEU A 15 -40.67 10.38 -8.58
C LEU A 15 -39.68 9.30 -9.01
N LEU A 16 -38.48 9.71 -9.40
CA LEU A 16 -37.37 8.80 -9.71
C LEU A 16 -36.32 8.90 -8.59
N LEU A 17 -35.70 7.77 -8.28
CA LEU A 17 -34.74 7.64 -7.19
C LEU A 17 -33.37 7.18 -7.71
N SER A 18 -32.31 7.54 -6.98
CA SER A 18 -31.01 6.87 -7.06
C SER A 18 -30.80 6.03 -5.81
N VAL A 19 -30.24 4.84 -5.98
CA VAL A 19 -29.78 3.97 -4.90
C VAL A 19 -28.26 3.90 -4.95
N ARG A 20 -27.61 4.39 -3.89
CA ARG A 20 -26.16 4.42 -3.76
C ARG A 20 -25.73 3.69 -2.50
N SER A 21 -24.75 2.82 -2.64
CA SER A 21 -24.05 2.19 -1.53
C SER A 21 -23.20 3.21 -0.74
N GLY A 22 -23.00 2.96 0.56
CA GLY A 22 -22.20 3.85 1.42
C GLY A 22 -21.76 3.19 2.71
N ALA A 23 -20.50 2.74 2.76
CA ALA A 23 -19.90 2.18 3.96
C ALA A 23 -19.31 3.27 4.86
N ARG A 24 -18.97 2.91 6.11
CA ARG A 24 -18.29 3.81 7.05
C ARG A 24 -16.97 4.33 6.49
N ALA A 25 -16.20 3.46 5.85
CA ALA A 25 -15.00 3.84 5.11
C ALA A 25 -15.35 4.09 3.64
N SER A 26 -14.70 5.10 3.06
CA SER A 26 -14.82 5.37 1.63
C SER A 26 -14.14 4.26 0.83
N MET A 27 -14.89 3.62 -0.07
CA MET A 27 -14.41 2.60 -1.02
C MET A 27 -14.70 3.06 -2.46
N PRO A 28 -13.95 4.05 -3.01
CA PRO A 28 -14.24 4.65 -4.30
C PRO A 28 -14.15 3.62 -5.44
N GLY A 29 -15.14 3.63 -6.33
CA GLY A 29 -15.17 2.72 -7.50
C GLY A 29 -15.56 1.27 -7.20
N MET A 30 -15.71 0.87 -5.93
CA MET A 30 -15.93 -0.53 -5.56
C MET A 30 -17.40 -0.95 -5.48
N MET A 31 -18.26 0.01 -5.15
CA MET A 31 -19.65 -0.26 -4.87
C MET A 31 -20.56 0.40 -5.90
N ASP A 32 -21.63 -0.30 -6.25
CA ASP A 32 -22.46 0.06 -7.39
C ASP A 32 -23.48 1.16 -7.05
N THR A 33 -23.91 1.87 -8.09
CA THR A 33 -24.95 2.89 -8.03
C THR A 33 -26.00 2.59 -9.09
N VAL A 34 -27.28 2.68 -8.73
CA VAL A 34 -28.40 2.57 -9.67
C VAL A 34 -29.10 3.92 -9.75
N LEU A 35 -29.21 4.47 -10.96
CA LEU A 35 -29.90 5.74 -11.24
C LEU A 35 -31.26 5.49 -11.89
N ASN A 36 -32.13 6.49 -11.86
CA ASN A 36 -33.44 6.49 -12.53
C ASN A 36 -34.41 5.37 -12.07
N LEU A 37 -34.25 4.88 -10.84
CA LEU A 37 -35.11 3.85 -10.27
C LEU A 37 -36.55 4.35 -10.16
N GLY A 38 -37.50 3.51 -10.58
CA GLY A 38 -38.93 3.84 -10.69
C GLY A 38 -39.41 4.04 -12.12
N LEU A 39 -38.51 3.98 -13.10
CA LEU A 39 -38.88 3.94 -14.51
C LEU A 39 -39.48 2.57 -14.88
N ASN A 40 -40.64 2.63 -15.53
CA ASN A 40 -41.38 1.52 -16.11
C ASN A 40 -42.08 1.99 -17.39
N ASP A 41 -42.78 1.09 -18.08
CA ASP A 41 -43.45 1.41 -19.36
C ASP A 41 -44.49 2.54 -19.26
N VAL A 42 -45.03 2.79 -18.07
CA VAL A 42 -46.04 3.83 -17.84
C VAL A 42 -45.39 5.13 -17.34
N SER A 43 -44.47 5.05 -16.38
CA SER A 43 -43.82 6.20 -15.79
C SER A 43 -42.88 6.91 -16.77
N VAL A 44 -42.26 6.18 -17.72
CA VAL A 44 -41.45 6.80 -18.78
C VAL A 44 -42.26 7.74 -19.68
N GLU A 45 -43.53 7.42 -19.95
CA GLU A 45 -44.44 8.27 -20.73
C GLU A 45 -44.79 9.56 -19.97
N GLY A 46 -45.07 9.43 -18.65
CA GLY A 46 -45.25 10.58 -17.76
C GLY A 46 -44.01 11.48 -17.73
N PHE A 47 -42.84 10.85 -17.62
CA PHE A 47 -41.56 11.54 -17.60
C PHE A 47 -41.27 12.27 -18.93
N ALA A 48 -41.54 11.64 -20.07
CA ALA A 48 -41.42 12.24 -21.40
C ALA A 48 -42.31 13.48 -21.55
N ARG A 49 -43.57 13.40 -21.10
CA ARG A 49 -44.50 14.53 -21.13
C ARG A 49 -44.06 15.67 -20.22
N LYS A 50 -43.61 15.35 -19.01
CA LYS A 50 -43.22 16.36 -18.02
C LYS A 50 -41.98 17.13 -18.43
N THR A 51 -41.00 16.44 -19.02
CA THR A 51 -39.74 17.03 -19.49
C THR A 51 -39.87 17.70 -20.85
N GLY A 52 -40.92 17.41 -21.61
CA GLY A 52 -41.04 17.82 -23.00
C GLY A 52 -39.97 17.22 -23.91
N ASN A 53 -39.26 16.18 -23.44
CA ASN A 53 -38.11 15.59 -24.12
C ASN A 53 -38.22 14.05 -24.11
N PRO A 54 -38.98 13.45 -25.05
CA PRO A 54 -39.18 12.01 -25.08
C PRO A 54 -37.87 11.23 -25.28
N ARG A 55 -36.94 11.78 -26.06
CA ARG A 55 -35.62 11.17 -26.29
C ARG A 55 -34.86 11.01 -24.97
N PHE A 56 -34.85 12.04 -24.12
CA PHE A 56 -34.26 11.97 -22.78
C PHE A 56 -34.93 10.94 -21.87
N ALA A 57 -36.26 10.88 -21.87
CA ALA A 57 -36.99 9.94 -21.02
C ALA A 57 -36.67 8.47 -21.38
N TYR A 58 -36.69 8.12 -22.66
CA TYR A 58 -36.34 6.76 -23.11
C TYR A 58 -34.85 6.45 -22.97
N ASP A 59 -33.96 7.43 -23.15
CA ASP A 59 -32.53 7.25 -22.87
C ASP A 59 -32.29 6.94 -21.38
N SER A 60 -32.99 7.63 -20.49
CA SER A 60 -32.95 7.34 -19.06
C SER A 60 -33.48 5.94 -18.75
N TYR A 61 -34.52 5.49 -19.47
CA TYR A 61 -35.12 4.18 -19.24
C TYR A 61 -34.24 3.03 -19.74
N ARG A 62 -33.64 3.14 -20.94
CA ARG A 62 -32.71 2.11 -21.43
C ARG A 62 -31.46 1.99 -20.55
N ARG A 63 -30.93 3.12 -20.05
CA ARG A 63 -29.83 3.13 -19.07
C ARG A 63 -30.25 2.47 -17.75
N PHE A 64 -31.43 2.78 -17.23
CA PHE A 64 -31.94 2.12 -16.02
C PHE A 64 -32.03 0.60 -16.18
N ILE A 65 -32.58 0.12 -17.31
CA ILE A 65 -32.69 -1.33 -17.56
C ILE A 65 -31.31 -1.98 -17.59
N GLN A 66 -30.34 -1.39 -18.30
CA GLN A 66 -28.97 -1.90 -18.35
C GLN A 66 -28.32 -1.92 -16.95
N MET A 67 -28.36 -0.80 -16.22
CA MET A 67 -27.75 -0.67 -14.89
C MET A 67 -28.40 -1.60 -13.87
N PHE A 68 -29.72 -1.69 -13.84
CA PHE A 68 -30.44 -2.60 -12.95
C PHE A 68 -30.09 -4.06 -13.29
N SER A 69 -30.06 -4.41 -14.57
CA SER A 69 -29.74 -5.77 -15.01
C SER A 69 -28.31 -6.18 -14.65
N ASP A 70 -27.35 -5.27 -14.79
CA ASP A 70 -25.95 -5.51 -14.49
C ASP A 70 -25.69 -5.57 -12.99
N VAL A 71 -26.07 -4.51 -12.27
CA VAL A 71 -25.77 -4.35 -10.84
C VAL A 71 -26.62 -5.26 -9.96
N VAL A 72 -27.93 -5.30 -10.21
CA VAL A 72 -28.88 -5.98 -9.32
C VAL A 72 -29.03 -7.44 -9.71
N MET A 73 -29.02 -7.72 -11.02
CA MET A 73 -29.29 -9.05 -11.54
C MET A 73 -28.01 -9.76 -12.05
N GLY A 74 -26.84 -9.13 -12.06
CA GLY A 74 -25.58 -9.78 -12.44
C GLY A 74 -25.48 -10.15 -13.91
N LEU A 75 -26.20 -9.46 -14.80
CA LEU A 75 -26.13 -9.65 -16.25
C LEU A 75 -25.05 -8.76 -16.86
N SER A 76 -24.11 -9.33 -17.60
CA SER A 76 -22.99 -8.58 -18.17
C SER A 76 -23.41 -7.35 -18.99
N LYS A 77 -22.96 -6.16 -18.57
CA LYS A 77 -23.08 -4.89 -19.32
C LYS A 77 -22.69 -5.01 -20.79
N HIS A 78 -21.64 -5.78 -21.11
CA HIS A 78 -21.15 -5.96 -22.49
C HIS A 78 -22.25 -6.49 -23.42
N LYS A 79 -23.11 -7.40 -22.96
CA LYS A 79 -24.17 -7.95 -23.82
C LYS A 79 -25.20 -6.88 -24.20
N PHE A 80 -25.49 -5.93 -23.30
CA PHE A 80 -26.36 -4.79 -23.60
C PHE A 80 -25.72 -3.79 -24.58
N GLU A 81 -24.40 -3.58 -24.50
CA GLU A 81 -23.66 -2.74 -25.46
C GLU A 81 -23.69 -3.36 -26.87
N VAL A 82 -23.52 -4.68 -26.99
CA VAL A 82 -23.64 -5.39 -28.28
C VAL A 82 -25.02 -5.16 -28.91
N VAL A 83 -26.09 -5.30 -28.13
CA VAL A 83 -27.46 -5.06 -28.62
C VAL A 83 -27.64 -3.61 -29.08
N LEU A 84 -27.05 -2.63 -28.37
CA LEU A 84 -27.10 -1.22 -28.74
C LEU A 84 -26.32 -0.96 -30.03
N ASP A 85 -25.12 -1.54 -30.15
CA ASP A 85 -24.25 -1.41 -31.32
C ASP A 85 -24.89 -2.03 -32.57
N GLU A 86 -25.50 -3.20 -32.47
CA GLU A 86 -26.24 -3.83 -33.58
C GLU A 86 -27.34 -2.92 -34.13
N ILE A 87 -28.10 -2.26 -33.24
CA ILE A 87 -29.16 -1.31 -33.64
C ILE A 87 -28.56 -0.05 -34.28
N LYS A 88 -27.46 0.48 -33.73
CA LYS A 88 -26.75 1.62 -34.32
C LYS A 88 -26.19 1.30 -35.70
N GLU A 89 -25.54 0.15 -35.86
CA GLU A 89 -24.98 -0.32 -37.13
C GLU A 89 -26.07 -0.52 -38.18
N ALA A 90 -27.19 -1.14 -37.80
CA ALA A 90 -28.35 -1.32 -38.68
C ALA A 90 -28.92 0.01 -39.20
N LYS A 91 -28.79 1.09 -38.41
CA LYS A 91 -29.26 2.45 -38.77
C LYS A 91 -28.15 3.36 -39.32
N GLY A 92 -26.90 2.89 -39.34
CA GLY A 92 -25.75 3.64 -39.84
C GLY A 92 -25.26 4.77 -38.93
N TYR A 93 -25.63 4.74 -37.64
CA TYR A 93 -25.20 5.73 -36.65
C TYR A 93 -23.80 5.42 -36.12
N LYS A 94 -23.05 6.47 -35.78
CA LYS A 94 -21.70 6.36 -35.19
C LYS A 94 -21.66 6.72 -33.70
N SER A 95 -22.72 7.36 -33.20
CA SER A 95 -22.85 7.79 -31.81
C SER A 95 -24.25 7.53 -31.28
N ASP A 96 -24.35 7.20 -29.98
CA ASP A 96 -25.63 7.09 -29.25
C ASP A 96 -26.45 8.39 -29.26
N LEU A 97 -25.79 9.53 -29.50
CA LEU A 97 -26.45 10.83 -29.63
C LEU A 97 -27.33 10.92 -30.88
N GLU A 98 -27.09 10.08 -31.89
CA GLU A 98 -27.85 10.05 -33.13
C GLU A 98 -29.16 9.26 -32.99
N LEU A 99 -29.32 8.48 -31.91
CA LEU A 99 -30.53 7.70 -31.64
C LEU A 99 -31.71 8.62 -31.32
N THR A 100 -32.78 8.46 -32.09
CA THR A 100 -34.07 9.14 -31.90
C THR A 100 -34.87 8.51 -30.76
N ALA A 101 -35.96 9.15 -30.34
CA ALA A 101 -36.84 8.61 -29.30
C ALA A 101 -37.43 7.24 -29.71
N GLU A 102 -37.79 7.11 -30.99
CA GLU A 102 -38.32 5.88 -31.57
C GLU A 102 -37.27 4.76 -31.58
N ASP A 103 -36.01 5.10 -31.88
CA ASP A 103 -34.90 4.13 -31.83
C ASP A 103 -34.66 3.64 -30.39
N LEU A 104 -34.73 4.54 -29.40
CA LEU A 104 -34.54 4.18 -28.00
C LEU A 104 -35.68 3.28 -27.49
N GLN A 105 -36.91 3.45 -27.96
CA GLN A 105 -37.99 2.50 -27.68
C GLN A 105 -37.71 1.10 -28.27
N GLU A 106 -37.08 1.02 -29.43
CA GLU A 106 -36.65 -0.25 -30.03
C GLU A 106 -35.55 -0.91 -29.18
N VAL A 107 -34.57 -0.13 -28.73
CA VAL A 107 -33.51 -0.59 -27.80
C VAL A 107 -34.12 -1.10 -26.48
N ILE A 108 -35.07 -0.38 -25.88
CA ILE A 108 -35.74 -0.80 -24.63
C ILE A 108 -36.43 -2.16 -24.80
N LYS A 109 -37.11 -2.37 -25.93
CA LYS A 109 -37.75 -3.67 -26.22
C LYS A 109 -36.71 -4.78 -26.34
N ALA A 110 -35.59 -4.53 -27.03
CA ALA A 110 -34.51 -5.49 -27.15
C ALA A 110 -33.86 -5.81 -25.80
N TYR A 111 -33.63 -4.79 -24.95
CA TYR A 111 -33.06 -4.96 -23.61
C TYR A 111 -33.98 -5.79 -22.70
N LYS A 112 -35.29 -5.56 -22.72
CA LYS A 112 -36.26 -6.37 -21.96
C LYS A 112 -36.35 -7.80 -22.48
N ALA A 113 -36.28 -7.99 -23.80
CA ALA A 113 -36.27 -9.32 -24.39
C ALA A 113 -35.02 -10.11 -23.97
N PHE A 114 -33.85 -9.47 -24.02
CA PHE A 114 -32.59 -10.04 -23.56
C PHE A 114 -32.63 -10.37 -22.06
N TYR A 115 -33.14 -9.47 -21.22
CA TYR A 115 -33.35 -9.71 -19.79
C TYR A 115 -34.22 -10.96 -19.56
N LYS A 116 -35.35 -11.06 -20.27
CA LYS A 116 -36.29 -12.17 -20.16
C LYS A 116 -35.67 -13.50 -20.62
N GLU A 117 -34.85 -13.48 -21.65
CA GLU A 117 -34.14 -14.65 -22.14
C GLU A 117 -33.16 -15.19 -21.08
N GLU A 118 -32.37 -14.32 -20.46
CA GLU A 118 -31.33 -14.75 -19.50
C GLU A 118 -31.90 -15.06 -18.10
N LYS A 119 -32.96 -14.37 -17.66
CA LYS A 119 -33.54 -14.53 -16.32
C LYS A 119 -34.78 -15.41 -16.27
N GLY A 120 -35.44 -15.63 -17.41
CA GLY A 120 -36.69 -16.39 -17.48
C GLY A 120 -37.93 -15.66 -16.96
N GLU A 121 -37.80 -14.37 -16.63
CA GLU A 121 -38.87 -13.52 -16.11
C GLU A 121 -38.87 -12.13 -16.76
N GLU A 122 -40.00 -11.42 -16.70
CA GLU A 122 -40.10 -10.07 -17.28
C GLU A 122 -39.33 -9.05 -16.42
N PHE A 123 -38.83 -7.99 -17.06
CA PHE A 123 -38.19 -6.88 -16.33
C PHE A 123 -39.19 -6.24 -15.34
N PRO A 124 -38.81 -6.05 -14.06
CA PRO A 124 -39.73 -5.61 -13.02
C PRO A 124 -40.34 -4.25 -13.36
N GLN A 125 -41.67 -4.18 -13.42
CA GLN A 125 -42.41 -2.94 -13.69
C GLN A 125 -42.86 -2.24 -12.40
N ASP A 126 -42.90 -2.96 -11.27
CA ASP A 126 -43.27 -2.42 -9.97
C ASP A 126 -42.07 -1.69 -9.33
N PRO A 127 -42.16 -0.37 -9.10
CA PRO A 127 -41.09 0.41 -8.50
C PRO A 127 -40.71 -0.03 -7.08
N GLU A 128 -41.67 -0.56 -6.29
CA GLU A 128 -41.36 -1.02 -4.93
C GLU A 128 -40.49 -2.28 -4.97
N LEU A 129 -40.75 -3.19 -5.90
CA LEU A 129 -39.90 -4.36 -6.15
C LEU A 129 -38.51 -3.92 -6.64
N GLN A 130 -38.45 -3.02 -7.63
CA GLN A 130 -37.19 -2.46 -8.10
C GLN A 130 -36.35 -1.87 -6.95
N LEU A 131 -37.00 -1.16 -6.01
CA LEU A 131 -36.32 -0.58 -4.85
C LEU A 131 -35.77 -1.66 -3.91
N MET A 132 -36.58 -2.66 -3.57
CA MET A 132 -36.16 -3.72 -2.66
C MET A 132 -35.06 -4.61 -3.26
N ASP A 133 -35.10 -4.88 -4.56
CA ASP A 133 -34.05 -5.61 -5.25
C ASP A 133 -32.74 -4.82 -5.25
N CYS A 134 -32.79 -3.50 -5.53
CA CYS A 134 -31.62 -2.63 -5.41
C CYS A 134 -31.03 -2.61 -4.00
N VAL A 135 -31.88 -2.53 -2.96
CA VAL A 135 -31.43 -2.56 -1.56
C VAL A 135 -30.71 -3.88 -1.24
N THR A 136 -31.27 -5.00 -1.68
CA THR A 136 -30.71 -6.34 -1.46
C THR A 136 -29.36 -6.48 -2.18
N ALA A 137 -29.29 -6.05 -3.45
CA ALA A 137 -28.06 -6.09 -4.22
C ALA A 137 -26.93 -5.25 -3.60
N VAL A 138 -27.24 -4.08 -3.01
CA VAL A 138 -26.23 -3.30 -2.29
C VAL A 138 -25.67 -4.09 -1.10
N PHE A 139 -26.50 -4.78 -0.32
CA PHE A 139 -26.02 -5.60 0.78
C PHE A 139 -25.20 -6.80 0.30
N ASP A 140 -25.63 -7.46 -0.78
CA ASP A 140 -24.88 -8.57 -1.37
C ASP A 140 -23.53 -8.12 -1.92
N SER A 141 -23.46 -6.91 -2.49
CA SER A 141 -22.21 -6.32 -3.01
C SER A 141 -21.13 -6.14 -1.93
N TRP A 142 -21.50 -6.04 -0.65
CA TRP A 142 -20.54 -5.98 0.44
C TRP A 142 -19.72 -7.27 0.57
N ASN A 143 -20.28 -8.41 0.18
CA ASN A 143 -19.63 -9.72 0.31
C ASN A 143 -19.11 -10.27 -1.03
N ASN A 144 -19.02 -9.43 -2.08
CA ASN A 144 -18.37 -9.84 -3.31
C ASN A 144 -16.84 -9.93 -3.14
N GLU A 145 -16.19 -10.70 -4.02
CA GLU A 145 -14.75 -10.97 -3.93
C GLU A 145 -13.91 -9.68 -3.99
N ARG A 146 -14.28 -8.74 -4.88
CA ARG A 146 -13.60 -7.45 -5.02
C ARG A 146 -13.66 -6.60 -3.75
N ALA A 147 -14.80 -6.57 -3.05
CA ALA A 147 -14.95 -5.81 -1.81
C ALA A 147 -14.16 -6.46 -0.66
N ILE A 148 -14.13 -7.80 -0.58
CA ILE A 148 -13.32 -8.53 0.39
C ILE A 148 -11.82 -8.20 0.20
N VAL A 149 -11.33 -8.26 -1.04
CA VAL A 149 -9.94 -7.93 -1.37
C VAL A 149 -9.61 -6.47 -1.06
N TYR A 150 -10.45 -5.52 -1.48
CA TYR A 150 -10.26 -4.10 -1.20
C TYR A 150 -10.20 -3.83 0.31
N ARG A 151 -11.14 -4.41 1.06
CA ARG A 151 -11.19 -4.26 2.51
C ARG A 151 -9.93 -4.78 3.19
N ARG A 152 -9.38 -5.92 2.74
CA ARG A 152 -8.10 -6.45 3.23
C ARG A 152 -6.94 -5.49 2.94
N MET A 153 -6.87 -4.95 1.72
CA MET A 153 -5.80 -4.01 1.32
C MET A 153 -5.83 -2.70 2.10
N HIS A 154 -7.01 -2.26 2.52
CA HIS A 154 -7.24 -0.99 3.20
C HIS A 154 -7.63 -1.12 4.68
N ASP A 155 -7.44 -2.31 5.28
CA ASP A 155 -7.72 -2.60 6.69
C ASP A 155 -9.17 -2.24 7.13
N ILE A 156 -10.16 -2.50 6.29
CA ILE A 156 -11.58 -2.25 6.58
C ILE A 156 -12.22 -3.55 7.09
N PRO A 157 -12.72 -3.61 8.32
CA PRO A 157 -13.36 -4.81 8.87
C PRO A 157 -14.60 -5.23 8.08
N GLY A 158 -14.77 -6.54 7.85
CA GLY A 158 -15.94 -7.07 7.14
C GLY A 158 -17.24 -6.87 7.92
N SER A 159 -17.15 -6.81 9.25
CA SER A 159 -18.29 -6.63 10.16
C SER A 159 -18.97 -5.26 10.10
N TRP A 160 -18.36 -4.26 9.45
CA TRP A 160 -18.94 -2.90 9.39
C TRP A 160 -20.20 -2.81 8.52
N GLY A 161 -20.31 -3.67 7.49
CA GLY A 161 -21.39 -3.60 6.52
C GLY A 161 -21.37 -2.33 5.66
N THR A 162 -22.42 -2.16 4.86
CA THR A 162 -22.66 -0.98 4.02
C THR A 162 -24.07 -0.45 4.24
N ALA A 163 -24.25 0.87 4.15
CA ALA A 163 -25.56 1.49 4.14
C ALA A 163 -26.09 1.64 2.71
N VAL A 164 -27.40 1.84 2.60
CA VAL A 164 -28.09 2.13 1.33
C VAL A 164 -28.65 3.54 1.40
N ASN A 165 -28.17 4.42 0.52
CA ASN A 165 -28.64 5.79 0.37
C ASN A 165 -29.67 5.84 -0.76
N VAL A 166 -30.92 6.14 -0.41
CA VAL A 166 -32.01 6.34 -1.38
C VAL A 166 -32.29 7.84 -1.48
N GLN A 167 -32.06 8.41 -2.66
CA GLN A 167 -32.13 9.86 -2.90
C GLN A 167 -33.05 10.17 -4.08
N SER A 168 -33.77 11.28 -4.03
CA SER A 168 -34.53 11.79 -5.19
C SER A 168 -33.57 12.15 -6.32
N MET A 169 -33.90 11.74 -7.55
CA MET A 169 -33.15 12.12 -8.73
C MET A 169 -33.22 13.63 -8.99
N VAL A 170 -32.10 14.14 -9.51
CA VAL A 170 -31.97 15.43 -10.20
C VAL A 170 -31.23 15.17 -11.52
N PHE A 171 -31.52 15.95 -12.55
CA PHE A 171 -31.12 15.65 -13.93
C PHE A 171 -30.21 16.72 -14.50
N GLY A 172 -28.96 16.35 -14.79
CA GLY A 172 -28.00 17.20 -15.50
C GLY A 172 -28.18 17.23 -17.01
N ASN A 173 -29.15 16.49 -17.56
CA ASN A 173 -29.36 16.25 -18.98
C ASN A 173 -30.74 16.66 -19.50
N MET A 174 -31.37 17.66 -18.88
CA MET A 174 -32.63 18.24 -19.39
C MET A 174 -32.44 19.25 -20.53
N GLY A 175 -31.19 19.69 -20.78
CA GLY A 175 -30.87 20.65 -21.83
C GLY A 175 -29.60 21.43 -21.52
N ASP A 176 -29.39 22.54 -22.24
CA ASP A 176 -28.17 23.35 -22.16
C ASP A 176 -28.03 24.14 -20.85
N THR A 177 -29.13 24.28 -20.09
CA THR A 177 -29.15 24.89 -18.75
C THR A 177 -28.96 23.86 -17.62
N SER A 178 -28.62 22.63 -17.96
CA SER A 178 -28.38 21.54 -17.00
C SER A 178 -27.00 20.94 -17.22
N GLY A 179 -26.42 20.38 -16.17
CA GLY A 179 -25.12 19.74 -16.23
C GLY A 179 -24.79 18.98 -14.96
N THR A 180 -23.63 18.33 -14.94
CA THR A 180 -23.16 17.57 -13.78
C THR A 180 -21.65 17.58 -13.76
N GLY A 181 -21.05 17.50 -12.57
CA GLY A 181 -19.61 17.56 -12.43
C GLY A 181 -19.11 17.01 -11.10
N VAL A 182 -17.79 16.85 -11.06
CA VAL A 182 -17.02 16.41 -9.91
C VAL A 182 -15.90 17.42 -9.69
N ALA A 183 -15.74 17.86 -8.45
CA ALA A 183 -14.76 18.88 -8.11
C ALA A 183 -14.15 18.69 -6.72
N PHE A 184 -12.93 19.16 -6.59
CA PHE A 184 -12.11 19.17 -5.38
C PHE A 184 -11.84 20.61 -4.99
N THR A 185 -11.91 20.92 -3.69
CA THR A 185 -11.64 22.28 -3.19
C THR A 185 -10.18 22.70 -3.38
N ARG A 186 -9.26 21.72 -3.43
CA ARG A 186 -7.84 21.89 -3.78
C ARG A 186 -7.43 20.81 -4.78
N ASN A 187 -6.33 21.03 -5.49
CA ASN A 187 -5.82 20.05 -6.44
C ASN A 187 -5.40 18.75 -5.73
N PRO A 188 -6.01 17.58 -6.03
CA PRO A 188 -5.72 16.33 -5.34
C PRO A 188 -4.35 15.71 -5.69
N ALA A 189 -3.68 16.20 -6.74
CA ALA A 189 -2.36 15.74 -7.15
C ALA A 189 -1.22 16.62 -6.61
N THR A 190 -1.41 17.94 -6.61
CA THR A 190 -0.35 18.89 -6.20
C THR A 190 -0.57 19.48 -4.81
N GLY A 191 -1.80 19.46 -4.30
CA GLY A 191 -2.22 20.11 -3.06
C GLY A 191 -2.48 21.60 -3.18
N GLU A 192 -2.35 22.20 -4.38
CA GLU A 192 -2.58 23.62 -4.59
C GLU A 192 -4.01 24.04 -4.24
N LYS A 193 -4.15 25.11 -3.44
CA LYS A 193 -5.44 25.71 -3.10
C LYS A 193 -6.08 26.43 -4.29
N LYS A 194 -6.62 25.63 -5.19
CA LYS A 194 -7.42 26.06 -6.34
C LYS A 194 -8.47 24.99 -6.62
N ILE A 195 -9.69 25.43 -6.91
CA ILE A 195 -10.75 24.51 -7.32
C ILE A 195 -10.29 23.69 -8.52
N TYR A 196 -10.41 22.38 -8.41
CA TYR A 196 -9.95 21.42 -9.41
C TYR A 196 -11.08 20.47 -9.73
N GLY A 197 -11.44 20.30 -10.99
CA GLY A 197 -12.56 19.43 -11.34
C GLY A 197 -12.99 19.56 -12.77
N GLU A 198 -13.99 18.76 -13.11
CA GLU A 198 -14.53 18.62 -14.45
C GLU A 198 -16.06 18.61 -14.40
N TYR A 199 -16.71 19.12 -15.45
CA TYR A 199 -18.15 19.04 -15.61
C TYR A 199 -18.54 18.89 -17.09
N LEU A 200 -19.77 18.46 -17.30
CA LEU A 200 -20.39 18.36 -18.61
C LEU A 200 -21.77 19.00 -18.59
N LEU A 201 -22.07 19.79 -19.62
CA LEU A 201 -23.43 20.24 -19.91
C LEU A 201 -24.24 19.14 -20.58
N ASN A 202 -25.53 19.12 -20.26
CA ASN A 202 -26.52 18.20 -20.80
C ASN A 202 -26.05 16.72 -20.69
N ALA A 203 -25.71 16.29 -19.48
CA ALA A 203 -25.09 15.00 -19.19
C ALA A 203 -25.51 14.45 -17.81
N GLN A 204 -25.33 13.15 -17.58
CA GLN A 204 -25.41 12.54 -16.26
C GLN A 204 -24.02 12.19 -15.71
N GLY A 205 -23.92 11.95 -14.40
CA GLY A 205 -22.63 11.66 -13.75
C GLY A 205 -21.87 10.49 -14.38
N GLU A 206 -22.60 9.48 -14.89
CA GLU A 206 -22.01 8.36 -15.63
C GLU A 206 -21.21 8.84 -16.85
N ASP A 207 -21.69 9.85 -17.59
CA ASP A 207 -21.01 10.34 -18.79
C ASP A 207 -19.68 11.04 -18.46
N VAL A 208 -19.58 11.64 -17.26
CA VAL A 208 -18.33 12.24 -16.74
C VAL A 208 -17.34 11.13 -16.37
N VAL A 209 -17.79 10.07 -15.70
CA VAL A 209 -16.93 8.97 -15.23
C VAL A 209 -16.47 8.08 -16.38
N ALA A 210 -17.36 7.75 -17.33
CA ALA A 210 -17.08 6.89 -18.47
C ALA A 210 -16.19 7.56 -19.54
N GLY A 211 -16.05 8.90 -19.50
CA GLY A 211 -15.20 9.63 -20.44
C GLY A 211 -15.64 9.51 -21.91
N ILE A 212 -16.92 9.18 -22.17
CA ILE A 212 -17.48 9.09 -23.53
C ILE A 212 -17.46 10.47 -24.21
N ARG A 213 -17.66 11.52 -23.42
CA ARG A 213 -17.50 12.92 -23.80
C ARG A 213 -16.31 13.48 -23.04
N THR A 214 -15.45 14.24 -23.72
CA THR A 214 -14.36 14.96 -23.08
C THR A 214 -14.94 15.99 -22.09
N PRO A 215 -14.68 15.85 -20.78
CA PRO A 215 -15.18 16.80 -19.79
C PRO A 215 -14.50 18.17 -19.93
N GLU A 216 -15.23 19.23 -19.57
CA GLU A 216 -14.70 20.59 -19.52
C GLU A 216 -14.18 20.88 -18.10
N PRO A 217 -13.11 21.67 -17.92
CA PRO A 217 -12.62 22.03 -16.60
C PRO A 217 -13.66 22.87 -15.86
N ILE A 218 -13.79 22.68 -14.54
CA ILE A 218 -14.79 23.37 -13.69
C ILE A 218 -14.76 24.90 -13.79
N SER A 219 -13.60 25.49 -14.11
CA SER A 219 -13.47 26.93 -14.37
C SER A 219 -14.29 27.42 -15.55
N ARG A 220 -14.63 26.55 -16.52
CA ARG A 220 -15.48 26.91 -17.66
C ARG A 220 -16.92 27.20 -17.22
N LEU A 221 -17.38 26.64 -16.10
CA LEU A 221 -18.71 26.89 -15.55
C LEU A 221 -18.93 28.37 -15.18
N GLU A 222 -17.85 29.09 -14.87
CA GLU A 222 -17.90 30.54 -14.64
C GLU A 222 -18.37 31.32 -15.88
N GLN A 223 -18.04 30.82 -17.08
CA GLN A 223 -18.43 31.44 -18.35
C GLN A 223 -19.83 30.98 -18.77
N ASP A 224 -20.14 29.71 -18.59
CA ASP A 224 -21.40 29.12 -19.04
C ASP A 224 -22.58 29.51 -18.13
N MET A 225 -22.39 29.47 -16.80
CA MET A 225 -23.41 29.79 -15.79
C MET A 225 -22.81 30.54 -14.58
N PRO A 226 -22.49 31.85 -14.71
CA PRO A 226 -21.79 32.61 -13.67
C PRO A 226 -22.50 32.66 -12.31
N ALA A 227 -23.84 32.67 -12.31
CA ALA A 227 -24.61 32.69 -11.06
C ALA A 227 -24.48 31.36 -10.30
N VAL A 228 -24.55 30.24 -11.02
CA VAL A 228 -24.39 28.90 -10.47
C VAL A 228 -22.97 28.68 -9.97
N TYR A 229 -21.96 29.12 -10.75
CA TYR A 229 -20.56 29.02 -10.34
C TYR A 229 -20.26 29.76 -9.03
N ARG A 230 -20.79 30.98 -8.85
CA ARG A 230 -20.64 31.72 -7.59
C ARG A 230 -21.24 30.96 -6.40
N GLN A 231 -22.46 30.43 -6.57
CA GLN A 231 -23.10 29.62 -5.54
C GLN A 231 -22.29 28.35 -5.23
N PHE A 232 -21.75 27.70 -6.27
CA PHE A 232 -20.89 26.53 -6.14
C PHE A 232 -19.64 26.84 -5.31
N MET A 233 -18.94 27.95 -5.60
CA MET A 233 -17.74 28.35 -4.87
C MET A 233 -18.05 28.69 -3.40
N GLU A 234 -19.14 29.40 -3.12
CA GLU A 234 -19.58 29.68 -1.74
C GLU A 234 -19.84 28.39 -0.93
N ILE A 235 -20.45 27.38 -1.57
CA ILE A 235 -20.69 26.08 -0.93
C ILE A 235 -19.38 25.32 -0.75
N ALA A 236 -18.50 25.30 -1.75
CA ALA A 236 -17.19 24.65 -1.69
C ALA A 236 -16.35 25.18 -0.51
N ASP A 237 -16.26 26.51 -0.37
CA ASP A 237 -15.57 27.16 0.75
C ASP A 237 -16.22 26.82 2.08
N LYS A 238 -17.56 26.79 2.14
CA LYS A 238 -18.27 26.41 3.37
C LYS A 238 -17.99 24.96 3.77
N LEU A 239 -17.89 24.05 2.81
CA LEU A 239 -17.60 22.64 3.05
C LEU A 239 -16.15 22.46 3.55
N GLU A 240 -15.15 23.07 2.91
CA GLU A 240 -13.76 22.99 3.36
C GLU A 240 -13.59 23.57 4.78
N ASN A 241 -14.22 24.72 5.08
CA ASN A 241 -14.19 25.31 6.42
C ASN A 241 -14.93 24.48 7.47
N HIS A 242 -16.02 23.80 7.10
CA HIS A 242 -16.80 22.98 8.02
C HIS A 242 -16.08 21.68 8.38
N TYR A 243 -15.57 20.98 7.37
CA TYR A 243 -14.86 19.70 7.54
C TYR A 243 -13.38 19.87 7.89
N LYS A 244 -12.85 21.11 7.79
CA LYS A 244 -11.43 21.46 8.01
C LYS A 244 -10.50 20.56 7.20
N ASP A 245 -10.86 20.27 5.96
CA ASP A 245 -10.10 19.41 5.06
C ASP A 245 -10.55 19.63 3.62
N MET A 246 -9.67 19.34 2.66
CA MET A 246 -10.01 19.38 1.25
C MET A 246 -11.13 18.39 0.93
N GLN A 247 -12.16 18.87 0.22
CA GLN A 247 -13.36 18.09 -0.09
C GLN A 247 -13.37 17.67 -1.56
N ASP A 248 -13.75 16.42 -1.80
CA ASP A 248 -14.22 15.87 -3.07
C ASP A 248 -15.75 15.97 -3.10
N MET A 249 -16.29 16.55 -4.16
CA MET A 249 -17.68 17.00 -4.25
C MET A 249 -18.29 16.57 -5.59
N GLU A 250 -19.49 16.00 -5.55
CA GLU A 250 -20.30 15.74 -6.74
C GLU A 250 -21.50 16.69 -6.76
N PHE A 251 -21.78 17.27 -7.91
CA PHE A 251 -22.89 18.20 -8.07
C PHE A 251 -23.63 18.00 -9.39
N THR A 252 -24.89 18.43 -9.41
CA THR A 252 -25.74 18.48 -10.60
C THR A 252 -26.45 19.82 -10.65
N ILE A 253 -26.58 20.34 -11.86
CA ILE A 253 -27.33 21.55 -12.19
C ILE A 253 -28.53 21.08 -12.99
N GLU A 254 -29.73 21.35 -12.49
CA GLU A 254 -30.99 21.08 -13.18
C GLU A 254 -31.66 22.43 -13.41
N GLU A 255 -31.77 22.85 -14.68
CA GLU A 255 -32.36 24.13 -15.08
C GLU A 255 -31.85 25.34 -14.26
N GLU A 256 -30.52 25.55 -14.28
CA GLU A 256 -29.80 26.59 -13.52
C GLU A 256 -29.88 26.47 -11.98
N LYS A 257 -30.46 25.40 -11.44
CA LYS A 257 -30.49 25.14 -9.99
C LYS A 257 -29.43 24.13 -9.59
N LEU A 258 -28.55 24.54 -8.69
CA LEU A 258 -27.45 23.72 -8.18
C LEU A 258 -27.88 22.78 -7.05
N TYR A 259 -27.46 21.52 -7.15
CA TYR A 259 -27.62 20.47 -6.15
C TYR A 259 -26.27 19.81 -5.88
N PHE A 260 -25.89 19.70 -4.61
CA PHE A 260 -24.78 18.85 -4.20
C PHE A 260 -25.30 17.46 -3.87
N LEU A 261 -24.69 16.45 -4.48
CA LEU A 261 -25.10 15.06 -4.34
C LEU A 261 -24.26 14.34 -3.29
N GLN A 262 -22.97 14.66 -3.23
CA GLN A 262 -22.01 14.01 -2.35
C GLN A 262 -20.91 14.99 -1.97
N THR A 263 -20.40 14.83 -0.75
CA THR A 263 -19.13 15.42 -0.33
C THR A 263 -18.40 14.46 0.60
N ARG A 264 -17.07 14.42 0.52
CA ARG A 264 -16.20 13.61 1.37
C ARG A 264 -14.81 14.23 1.41
N SER A 265 -14.01 13.88 2.41
CA SER A 265 -12.56 14.16 2.38
C SER A 265 -11.95 13.61 1.10
N GLY A 266 -11.35 14.50 0.30
CA GLY A 266 -10.86 14.14 -1.02
C GLY A 266 -9.63 13.26 -0.93
N LYS A 267 -9.66 12.11 -1.63
CA LYS A 267 -8.48 11.26 -1.83
C LYS A 267 -7.45 12.03 -2.64
N ARG A 268 -6.20 11.96 -2.21
CA ARG A 268 -5.12 12.81 -2.69
C ARG A 268 -3.79 12.07 -2.61
N THR A 269 -2.83 12.54 -3.38
CA THR A 269 -1.46 12.02 -3.37
C THR A 269 -0.77 12.40 -2.07
N ALA A 270 0.31 11.71 -1.71
CA ALA A 270 1.08 12.03 -0.52
C ALA A 270 1.63 13.48 -0.54
N HIS A 271 2.08 13.96 -1.71
CA HIS A 271 2.53 15.34 -1.87
C HIS A 271 1.40 16.34 -1.59
N ALA A 272 0.21 16.09 -2.15
CA ALA A 272 -0.96 16.90 -1.90
C ALA A 272 -1.41 16.83 -0.44
N ALA A 273 -1.35 15.66 0.20
CA ALA A 273 -1.71 15.49 1.60
C ALA A 273 -0.84 16.37 2.52
N LEU A 274 0.48 16.34 2.33
CA LEU A 274 1.40 17.17 3.11
C LEU A 274 1.19 18.65 2.89
N ARG A 275 1.10 19.08 1.62
CA ARG A 275 0.88 20.50 1.30
C ARG A 275 -0.44 21.00 1.90
N VAL A 276 -1.53 20.26 1.72
CA VAL A 276 -2.84 20.63 2.26
C VAL A 276 -2.81 20.66 3.78
N ALA A 277 -2.22 19.66 4.43
CA ALA A 277 -2.08 19.63 5.88
C ALA A 277 -1.31 20.86 6.40
N VAL A 278 -0.21 21.22 5.74
CA VAL A 278 0.58 22.40 6.13
C VAL A 278 -0.18 23.70 5.89
N GLU A 279 -0.74 23.91 4.70
CA GLU A 279 -1.48 25.12 4.37
C GLU A 279 -2.73 25.30 5.27
N LEU A 280 -3.43 24.22 5.66
CA LEU A 280 -4.57 24.30 6.58
C LEU A 280 -4.15 24.81 7.98
N VAL A 281 -2.96 24.46 8.45
CA VAL A 281 -2.40 24.99 9.71
C VAL A 281 -2.01 26.45 9.55
N GLU A 282 -1.34 26.81 8.45
CA GLU A 282 -0.93 28.19 8.16
C GLU A 282 -2.13 29.14 8.00
N GLU A 283 -3.25 28.62 7.48
CA GLU A 283 -4.53 29.32 7.38
C GLU A 283 -5.30 29.40 8.71
N GLY A 284 -4.84 28.71 9.75
CA GLY A 284 -5.50 28.64 11.05
C GLY A 284 -6.79 27.82 11.06
N LEU A 285 -7.00 26.94 10.07
CA LEU A 285 -8.18 26.06 9.98
C LEU A 285 -8.05 24.81 10.85
N CYS A 286 -6.83 24.32 11.06
CA CYS A 286 -6.56 23.21 11.97
C CYS A 286 -5.27 23.40 12.78
N THR A 287 -5.12 22.64 13.88
CA THR A 287 -3.85 22.60 14.65
C THR A 287 -2.85 21.62 14.02
N GLU A 288 -1.59 21.64 14.48
CA GLU A 288 -0.56 20.68 14.04
C GLU A 288 -1.00 19.24 14.35
N GLU A 289 -1.60 19.00 15.52
CA GLU A 289 -2.14 17.69 15.90
C GLU A 289 -3.28 17.25 14.99
N GLU A 290 -4.25 18.14 14.73
CA GLU A 290 -5.36 17.86 13.79
C GLU A 290 -4.83 17.57 12.38
N ALA A 291 -3.75 18.22 11.95
CA ALA A 291 -3.12 18.03 10.64
C ALA A 291 -2.38 16.68 10.55
N LEU A 292 -1.64 16.30 11.60
CA LEU A 292 -0.96 15.01 11.68
C LEU A 292 -1.95 13.84 11.58
N MET A 293 -3.13 13.95 12.19
CA MET A 293 -4.18 12.92 12.15
C MET A 293 -4.89 12.79 10.79
N LYS A 294 -4.70 13.75 9.87
CA LYS A 294 -5.34 13.74 8.53
C LYS A 294 -4.52 13.02 7.47
N VAL A 295 -3.22 12.86 7.67
CA VAL A 295 -2.32 12.19 6.72
C VAL A 295 -2.23 10.71 7.08
N ASP A 296 -2.58 9.83 6.15
CA ASP A 296 -2.40 8.39 6.34
C ASP A 296 -0.90 8.06 6.28
N PRO A 297 -0.30 7.43 7.31
CA PRO A 297 1.12 7.07 7.29
C PRO A 297 1.53 6.24 6.08
N LYS A 298 0.67 5.35 5.58
CA LYS A 298 0.98 4.52 4.42
C LYS A 298 1.16 5.35 3.15
N GLN A 299 0.58 6.55 3.07
CA GLN A 299 0.79 7.44 1.93
C GLN A 299 2.24 7.94 1.85
N LEU A 300 2.98 8.03 2.96
CA LEU A 300 4.36 8.51 2.92
C LEU A 300 5.30 7.58 2.13
N ASP A 301 4.99 6.29 1.99
CA ASP A 301 5.74 5.37 1.11
C ASP A 301 5.79 5.93 -0.34
N GLN A 302 4.73 6.61 -0.78
CA GLN A 302 4.65 7.17 -2.12
C GLN A 302 5.71 8.23 -2.40
N LEU A 303 6.07 9.01 -1.36
CA LEU A 303 7.09 10.06 -1.47
C LEU A 303 8.51 9.49 -1.47
N LEU A 304 8.64 8.19 -1.22
CA LEU A 304 9.90 7.48 -1.19
C LEU A 304 10.10 6.65 -2.47
N HIS A 305 9.09 6.56 -3.33
CA HIS A 305 9.24 5.97 -4.64
C HIS A 305 10.17 6.83 -5.51
N PRO A 306 10.98 6.20 -6.38
CA PRO A 306 11.90 6.92 -7.25
C PRO A 306 11.18 7.87 -8.21
N ASN A 307 11.75 9.06 -8.44
CA ASN A 307 11.35 9.97 -9.51
C ASN A 307 12.24 9.75 -10.73
N PHE A 308 11.87 10.17 -11.94
CA PHE A 308 12.82 10.10 -13.06
C PHE A 308 14.06 10.97 -12.83
N ASP A 309 15.23 10.47 -13.24
CA ASP A 309 16.46 11.26 -13.32
C ASP A 309 16.24 12.43 -14.30
N PRO A 310 16.36 13.70 -13.89
CA PRO A 310 16.14 14.84 -14.77
C PRO A 310 17.00 14.82 -16.05
N ALA A 311 18.22 14.30 -15.97
CA ALA A 311 19.10 14.19 -17.13
C ALA A 311 18.67 13.05 -18.05
N ALA A 312 18.24 11.91 -17.50
CA ALA A 312 17.72 10.80 -18.31
C ALA A 312 16.38 11.16 -18.95
N LEU A 313 15.49 11.80 -18.21
CA LEU A 313 14.18 12.26 -18.69
C LEU A 313 14.31 13.30 -19.81
N ALA A 314 15.29 14.21 -19.71
CA ALA A 314 15.57 15.19 -20.74
C ALA A 314 16.19 14.58 -22.02
N ALA A 315 16.86 13.44 -21.90
CA ALA A 315 17.40 12.69 -23.03
C ALA A 315 16.36 11.74 -23.66
N ALA A 316 15.38 11.31 -22.87
CA ALA A 316 14.31 10.43 -23.30
C ALA A 316 13.37 11.12 -24.30
N THR A 317 12.90 10.37 -25.29
CA THR A 317 12.00 10.92 -26.32
C THR A 317 10.54 10.65 -25.96
N VAL A 318 9.76 11.72 -25.77
CA VAL A 318 8.32 11.60 -25.56
C VAL A 318 7.66 11.04 -26.83
N VAL A 319 7.01 9.89 -26.71
CA VAL A 319 6.34 9.22 -27.83
C VAL A 319 4.87 9.62 -27.92
N ALA A 320 4.20 9.74 -26.78
CA ALA A 320 2.82 10.18 -26.69
C ALA A 320 2.57 10.91 -25.36
N THR A 321 1.44 11.60 -25.27
CA THR A 321 1.00 12.28 -24.05
C THR A 321 -0.47 11.94 -23.77
N GLY A 322 -0.76 11.56 -22.52
CA GLY A 322 -2.11 11.43 -21.99
C GLY A 322 -2.38 12.44 -20.87
N LEU A 323 -3.39 12.16 -20.05
CA LEU A 323 -3.73 12.95 -18.88
C LEU A 323 -2.88 12.48 -17.67
N PRO A 324 -2.25 13.40 -16.91
CA PRO A 324 -1.43 13.08 -15.74
C PRO A 324 -2.29 12.67 -14.53
N ALA A 325 -2.93 11.50 -14.60
CA ALA A 325 -3.96 11.06 -13.67
C ALA A 325 -3.47 10.84 -12.23
N SER A 326 -2.28 10.24 -12.07
CA SER A 326 -1.65 10.02 -10.77
C SER A 326 -0.14 10.23 -10.90
N PRO A 327 0.47 11.14 -10.12
CA PRO A 327 1.88 11.48 -10.24
C PRO A 327 2.79 10.30 -9.85
N GLY A 328 4.03 10.36 -10.32
CA GLY A 328 5.05 9.35 -10.08
C GLY A 328 5.78 8.97 -11.37
N ALA A 329 6.86 8.22 -11.22
CA ALA A 329 7.63 7.64 -12.32
C ALA A 329 7.39 6.12 -12.34
N GLY A 330 6.60 5.65 -13.31
CA GLY A 330 6.37 4.22 -13.50
C GLY A 330 7.20 3.70 -14.67
N ALA A 331 8.10 2.76 -14.45
CA ALA A 331 8.91 2.17 -15.52
C ALA A 331 8.98 0.65 -15.38
N GLY A 332 8.62 -0.08 -16.44
CA GLY A 332 8.51 -1.53 -16.39
C GLY A 332 8.07 -2.15 -17.71
N GLN A 333 7.94 -3.47 -17.68
CA GLN A 333 7.48 -4.29 -18.79
C GLN A 333 5.96 -4.22 -18.95
N VAL A 334 5.49 -4.15 -20.19
CA VAL A 334 4.07 -4.00 -20.51
C VAL A 334 3.30 -5.30 -20.37
N TYR A 335 2.13 -5.24 -19.70
CA TYR A 335 1.14 -6.31 -19.63
C TYR A 335 -0.27 -5.79 -19.90
N PHE A 336 -1.11 -6.61 -20.53
CA PHE A 336 -2.45 -6.20 -21.00
C PHE A 336 -3.63 -6.74 -20.18
N THR A 337 -3.35 -7.61 -19.20
CA THR A 337 -4.34 -8.17 -18.26
C THR A 337 -3.82 -8.07 -16.83
N ALA A 338 -4.72 -7.91 -15.86
CA ALA A 338 -4.36 -7.83 -14.45
C ALA A 338 -3.69 -9.12 -13.94
N GLU A 339 -4.14 -10.27 -14.40
CA GLU A 339 -3.59 -11.58 -13.99
C GLU A 339 -2.11 -11.72 -14.38
N HIS A 340 -1.75 -11.41 -15.63
CA HIS A 340 -0.35 -11.47 -16.06
C HIS A 340 0.51 -10.44 -15.33
N ALA A 341 -0.04 -9.25 -15.05
CA ALA A 341 0.68 -8.24 -14.27
C ALA A 341 1.02 -8.75 -12.87
N VAL A 342 0.08 -9.42 -12.18
CA VAL A 342 0.31 -10.04 -10.87
C VAL A 342 1.34 -11.17 -10.95
N GLU A 343 1.23 -12.05 -11.95
CA GLU A 343 2.19 -13.15 -12.15
C GLU A 343 3.61 -12.63 -12.40
N ALA A 344 3.78 -11.61 -13.24
CA ALA A 344 5.06 -10.99 -13.54
C ALA A 344 5.67 -10.31 -12.30
N ALA A 345 4.86 -9.54 -11.55
CA ALA A 345 5.30 -8.92 -10.30
C ALA A 345 5.75 -9.95 -9.26
N ARG A 346 5.07 -11.11 -9.16
CA ARG A 346 5.49 -12.22 -8.29
C ARG A 346 6.85 -12.83 -8.68
N ARG A 347 7.27 -12.70 -9.94
CA ARG A 347 8.62 -13.07 -10.40
C ARG A 347 9.66 -11.98 -10.15
N GLY A 348 9.28 -10.84 -9.59
CA GLY A 348 10.15 -9.70 -9.33
C GLY A 348 10.37 -8.80 -10.55
N GLU A 349 9.53 -8.89 -11.58
CA GLU A 349 9.58 -8.01 -12.75
C GLU A 349 8.90 -6.67 -12.43
N ARG A 350 9.44 -5.55 -12.95
CA ARG A 350 8.75 -4.25 -12.92
C ARG A 350 7.66 -4.26 -13.98
N VAL A 351 6.43 -3.91 -13.61
CA VAL A 351 5.25 -4.08 -14.48
C VAL A 351 4.60 -2.73 -14.79
N VAL A 352 4.18 -2.53 -16.04
CA VAL A 352 3.27 -1.47 -16.45
C VAL A 352 2.00 -2.09 -17.03
N LEU A 353 0.86 -1.81 -16.39
CA LEU A 353 -0.44 -2.30 -16.83
C LEU A 353 -1.04 -1.37 -17.90
N VAL A 354 -1.31 -1.91 -19.09
CA VAL A 354 -1.87 -1.15 -20.22
C VAL A 354 -3.26 -1.66 -20.57
N ARG A 355 -4.27 -0.81 -20.45
CA ARG A 355 -5.69 -1.16 -20.62
C ARG A 355 -6.45 -0.17 -21.50
N LEU A 356 -7.59 -0.58 -22.05
CA LEU A 356 -8.48 0.35 -22.75
C LEU A 356 -9.07 1.35 -21.74
N GLU A 357 -9.65 0.78 -20.69
CA GLU A 357 -10.09 1.39 -19.44
C GLU A 357 -9.91 0.32 -18.35
N THR A 358 -9.75 0.74 -17.08
CA THR A 358 -9.71 -0.21 -15.96
C THR A 358 -11.10 -0.37 -15.36
N SER A 359 -11.42 -1.56 -14.88
CA SER A 359 -12.61 -1.82 -14.06
C SER A 359 -12.21 -2.22 -12.63
N PRO A 360 -13.16 -2.36 -11.70
CA PRO A 360 -12.89 -2.87 -10.35
C PRO A 360 -12.27 -4.28 -10.32
N GLU A 361 -12.38 -5.05 -11.42
CA GLU A 361 -11.79 -6.39 -11.56
C GLU A 361 -10.27 -6.32 -11.76
N ASP A 362 -9.74 -5.19 -12.23
CA ASP A 362 -8.32 -5.01 -12.53
C ASP A 362 -7.46 -4.67 -11.29
N ILE A 363 -8.07 -4.57 -10.10
CA ILE A 363 -7.46 -3.94 -8.90
C ILE A 363 -6.15 -4.60 -8.44
N GLU A 364 -6.05 -5.93 -8.51
CA GLU A 364 -4.84 -6.64 -8.10
C GLU A 364 -3.68 -6.35 -9.05
N GLY A 365 -3.96 -6.29 -10.36
CA GLY A 365 -2.97 -5.94 -11.38
C GLY A 365 -2.55 -4.47 -11.29
N MET A 366 -3.49 -3.57 -10.95
CA MET A 366 -3.18 -2.16 -10.72
C MET A 366 -2.24 -1.96 -9.53
N ALA A 367 -2.45 -2.73 -8.45
CA ALA A 367 -1.60 -2.67 -7.26
C ALA A 367 -0.22 -3.30 -7.47
N ALA A 368 -0.11 -4.28 -8.37
CA ALA A 368 1.14 -4.94 -8.71
C ALA A 368 2.02 -4.15 -9.70
N ALA A 369 1.47 -3.14 -10.36
CA ALA A 369 2.15 -2.38 -11.40
C ALA A 369 2.90 -1.15 -10.85
N GLU A 370 4.06 -0.84 -11.41
CA GLU A 370 4.81 0.41 -11.23
C GLU A 370 4.11 1.60 -11.93
N GLY A 371 3.31 1.30 -12.95
CA GLY A 371 2.56 2.31 -13.70
C GLY A 371 1.34 1.76 -14.42
N ILE A 372 0.36 2.63 -14.66
CA ILE A 372 -0.90 2.30 -15.34
C ILE A 372 -1.11 3.25 -16.52
N LEU A 373 -1.31 2.71 -17.71
CA LEU A 373 -1.61 3.46 -18.92
C LEU A 373 -2.98 3.05 -19.47
N THR A 374 -3.88 4.03 -19.65
CA THR A 374 -5.18 3.77 -20.30
C THR A 374 -5.41 4.58 -21.59
N ALA A 375 -6.10 3.97 -22.54
CA ALA A 375 -6.46 4.62 -23.81
C ALA A 375 -7.62 5.62 -23.62
N ARG A 376 -8.56 5.29 -22.74
CA ARG A 376 -9.74 6.10 -22.39
C ARG A 376 -9.73 6.47 -20.91
N GLY A 377 -10.56 7.44 -20.54
CA GLY A 377 -10.76 7.88 -19.16
C GLY A 377 -10.10 9.22 -18.81
N GLY A 378 -10.89 10.09 -18.17
CA GLY A 378 -10.44 11.40 -17.68
C GLY A 378 -9.71 11.35 -16.34
N MET A 379 -9.44 12.52 -15.77
CA MET A 379 -8.76 12.66 -14.46
C MET A 379 -9.58 12.08 -13.30
N THR A 380 -10.88 11.85 -13.49
CA THR A 380 -11.82 11.26 -12.54
C THR A 380 -12.23 9.82 -12.88
N SER A 381 -11.59 9.21 -13.90
CA SER A 381 -11.84 7.82 -14.28
C SER A 381 -11.46 6.83 -13.18
N HIS A 382 -11.97 5.60 -13.26
CA HIS A 382 -11.65 4.53 -12.31
C HIS A 382 -10.14 4.35 -12.13
N ALA A 383 -9.39 4.28 -13.23
CA ALA A 383 -7.93 4.18 -13.23
C ALA A 383 -7.30 5.31 -12.42
N ALA A 384 -7.69 6.55 -12.71
CA ALA A 384 -7.15 7.74 -12.10
C ALA A 384 -7.43 7.83 -10.58
N VAL A 385 -8.65 7.52 -10.16
CA VAL A 385 -9.06 7.59 -8.75
C VAL A 385 -8.36 6.50 -7.93
N VAL A 386 -8.33 5.27 -8.43
CA VAL A 386 -7.73 4.13 -7.73
C VAL A 386 -6.20 4.27 -7.70
N ALA A 387 -5.57 4.62 -8.82
CA ALA A 387 -4.12 4.83 -8.89
C ALA A 387 -3.65 5.93 -7.93
N ARG A 388 -4.39 7.04 -7.79
CA ARG A 388 -4.10 8.07 -6.77
C ARG A 388 -4.24 7.55 -5.34
N GLY A 389 -5.24 6.71 -5.10
CA GLY A 389 -5.43 6.07 -3.79
C GLY A 389 -4.29 5.13 -3.42
N MET A 390 -3.74 4.43 -4.41
CA MET A 390 -2.61 3.50 -4.27
C MET A 390 -1.25 4.22 -4.29
N GLY A 391 -1.16 5.38 -4.95
CA GLY A 391 0.10 6.08 -5.21
C GLY A 391 0.86 5.56 -6.42
N THR A 392 0.22 4.78 -7.27
CA THR A 392 0.82 4.24 -8.49
C THR A 392 0.81 5.32 -9.57
N CYS A 393 1.89 5.42 -10.35
CA CYS A 393 1.97 6.31 -11.50
C CYS A 393 0.84 5.97 -12.50
N CYS A 394 0.06 6.96 -12.94
CA CYS A 394 -0.99 6.72 -13.92
C CYS A 394 -1.07 7.83 -14.97
N VAL A 395 -1.09 7.41 -16.24
CA VAL A 395 -1.40 8.24 -17.39
C VAL A 395 -2.68 7.70 -18.01
N SER A 396 -3.75 8.50 -18.03
CA SER A 396 -5.06 8.07 -18.55
C SER A 396 -5.43 8.79 -19.84
N GLY A 397 -6.39 8.24 -20.61
CA GLY A 397 -6.95 8.95 -21.76
C GLY A 397 -5.97 9.18 -22.92
N CYS A 398 -4.99 8.30 -23.10
CA CYS A 398 -4.07 8.37 -24.23
C CYS A 398 -4.77 7.94 -25.53
N GLY A 399 -5.43 8.87 -26.22
CA GLY A 399 -6.18 8.59 -27.46
C GLY A 399 -5.36 8.03 -28.62
N GLU A 400 -4.02 8.12 -28.56
CA GLU A 400 -3.10 7.52 -29.53
C GLU A 400 -2.80 6.04 -29.26
N LEU A 401 -3.21 5.51 -28.11
CA LEU A 401 -3.05 4.11 -27.73
C LEU A 401 -4.13 3.25 -28.42
N LYS A 402 -3.69 2.26 -29.20
CA LYS A 402 -4.55 1.23 -29.78
C LYS A 402 -4.16 -0.14 -29.26
N LEU A 403 -5.10 -0.86 -28.66
CA LEU A 403 -4.87 -2.16 -28.05
C LEU A 403 -5.31 -3.30 -28.97
N ASP A 404 -4.51 -4.35 -29.00
CA ASP A 404 -4.79 -5.62 -29.66
C ASP A 404 -4.59 -6.75 -28.64
N TYR A 405 -5.67 -7.07 -27.93
CA TYR A 405 -5.67 -8.12 -26.90
C TYR A 405 -5.42 -9.52 -27.46
N VAL A 406 -5.71 -9.76 -28.74
CA VAL A 406 -5.55 -11.08 -29.37
C VAL A 406 -4.06 -11.37 -29.57
N ASN A 407 -3.31 -10.39 -30.05
CA ASN A 407 -1.88 -10.53 -30.30
C ASN A 407 -1.00 -10.06 -29.12
N ARG A 408 -1.62 -9.62 -28.01
CA ARG A 408 -0.94 -9.09 -26.81
C ARG A 408 0.08 -8.00 -27.16
N GLN A 409 -0.41 -6.99 -27.86
CA GLN A 409 0.40 -5.84 -28.29
C GLN A 409 -0.45 -4.58 -28.27
N CYS A 410 0.20 -3.43 -28.17
CA CYS A 410 -0.43 -2.15 -28.43
C CYS A 410 0.37 -1.33 -29.42
N THR A 411 -0.28 -0.32 -29.99
CA THR A 411 0.36 0.69 -30.82
C THR A 411 0.22 2.05 -30.14
N ILE A 412 1.34 2.74 -29.91
CA ILE A 412 1.40 4.07 -29.30
C ILE A 412 2.08 5.01 -30.29
N ALA A 413 1.36 6.01 -30.81
CA ALA A 413 1.86 6.95 -31.82
C ALA A 413 2.55 6.27 -33.03
N GLY A 414 2.07 5.08 -33.43
CA GLY A 414 2.62 4.29 -34.54
C GLY A 414 3.74 3.31 -34.17
N HIS A 415 4.21 3.28 -32.92
CA HIS A 415 5.17 2.29 -32.43
C HIS A 415 4.44 1.07 -31.88
N VAL A 416 4.85 -0.13 -32.28
CA VAL A 416 4.31 -1.39 -31.76
C VAL A 416 5.08 -1.77 -30.50
N VAL A 417 4.36 -2.03 -29.42
CA VAL A 417 4.88 -2.45 -28.12
C VAL A 417 4.22 -3.79 -27.76
N ALA A 418 5.01 -4.83 -27.60
CA ALA A 418 4.54 -6.17 -27.25
C ALA A 418 4.56 -6.40 -25.73
N GLU A 419 3.86 -7.43 -25.27
CA GLU A 419 3.93 -7.87 -23.88
C GLU A 419 5.38 -8.21 -23.50
N GLY A 420 5.86 -7.66 -22.38
CA GLY A 420 7.26 -7.78 -21.93
C GLY A 420 8.19 -6.66 -22.37
N ASP A 421 7.80 -5.81 -23.33
CA ASP A 421 8.60 -4.64 -23.73
C ASP A 421 8.56 -3.56 -22.64
N PHE A 422 9.66 -2.80 -22.50
CA PHE A 422 9.73 -1.73 -21.51
C PHE A 422 9.10 -0.43 -22.00
N ILE A 423 8.30 0.18 -21.13
CA ILE A 423 7.85 1.56 -21.25
C ILE A 423 8.04 2.29 -19.94
N SER A 424 8.12 3.61 -20.03
CA SER A 424 8.13 4.51 -18.88
C SER A 424 6.99 5.53 -19.00
N LEU A 425 6.38 5.84 -17.86
CA LEU A 425 5.25 6.73 -17.70
C LEU A 425 5.63 7.82 -16.70
N ASP A 426 5.47 9.08 -17.11
CA ASP A 426 5.51 10.22 -16.21
C ASP A 426 4.08 10.62 -15.87
N GLY A 427 3.61 10.15 -14.72
CA GLY A 427 2.27 10.44 -14.21
C GLY A 427 2.06 11.90 -13.80
N THR A 428 3.13 12.70 -13.74
CA THR A 428 3.08 14.13 -13.39
C THR A 428 2.81 14.99 -14.61
N THR A 429 3.44 14.66 -15.74
CA THR A 429 3.30 15.40 -17.00
C THR A 429 2.31 14.75 -17.97
N GLY A 430 2.04 13.45 -17.80
CA GLY A 430 1.24 12.64 -18.72
C GLY A 430 2.06 12.06 -19.88
N ASN A 431 3.40 12.19 -19.86
CA ASN A 431 4.26 11.74 -20.95
C ASN A 431 4.51 10.23 -20.92
N ILE A 432 4.63 9.65 -22.11
CA ILE A 432 4.86 8.23 -22.34
C ILE A 432 6.15 8.06 -23.14
N TYR A 433 7.01 7.14 -22.70
CA TYR A 433 8.31 6.84 -23.29
C TYR A 433 8.41 5.34 -23.58
N ILE A 434 8.92 4.98 -24.76
CA ILE A 434 9.16 3.57 -25.14
C ILE A 434 10.63 3.22 -24.87
N GLU A 435 11.02 3.38 -23.61
CA GLU A 435 12.34 3.03 -23.07
C GLU A 435 12.23 2.91 -21.54
N ASP A 436 13.23 2.29 -20.91
CA ASP A 436 13.37 2.23 -19.44
C ASP A 436 14.14 3.47 -18.96
N VAL A 437 13.41 4.54 -18.64
CA VAL A 437 13.99 5.81 -18.19
C VAL A 437 14.47 5.63 -16.76
N ARG A 438 15.74 5.96 -16.53
CA ARG A 438 16.37 5.84 -15.21
C ARG A 438 15.66 6.72 -14.18
N THR A 439 15.49 6.18 -12.99
CA THR A 439 14.97 6.91 -11.82
C THR A 439 16.07 7.27 -10.81
N ILE A 440 15.83 8.34 -10.05
CA ILE A 440 16.61 8.82 -8.91
C ILE A 440 15.75 8.81 -7.65
N GLU A 441 16.42 8.83 -6.50
CA GLU A 441 15.73 8.89 -5.22
C GLU A 441 15.13 10.30 -4.99
N PRO A 442 13.96 10.37 -4.33
CA PRO A 442 13.28 11.64 -4.06
C PRO A 442 14.05 12.49 -3.03
N GLU A 443 14.02 13.82 -3.21
CA GLU A 443 14.57 14.77 -2.25
C GLU A 443 13.60 15.04 -1.10
N ILE A 444 14.11 14.99 0.13
CA ILE A 444 13.37 15.27 1.36
C ILE A 444 13.42 16.79 1.65
N SER A 445 12.51 17.58 1.07
CA SER A 445 12.50 19.04 1.27
C SER A 445 11.09 19.65 1.33
N GLY A 446 11.00 20.94 1.67
CA GLY A 446 9.74 21.70 1.67
C GLY A 446 8.73 21.22 2.72
N TYR A 447 7.48 21.02 2.28
CA TYR A 447 6.36 20.63 3.15
C TYR A 447 6.62 19.33 3.93
N PHE A 448 7.36 18.38 3.35
CA PHE A 448 7.70 17.14 4.06
C PHE A 448 8.56 17.41 5.29
N ALA A 449 9.61 18.22 5.15
CA ALA A 449 10.52 18.49 6.27
C ALA A 449 9.80 19.26 7.40
N GLN A 450 8.95 20.23 7.04
CA GLN A 450 8.13 20.96 8.01
C GLN A 450 7.15 20.04 8.74
N PHE A 451 6.39 19.24 7.99
CA PHE A 451 5.43 18.29 8.55
C PHE A 451 6.10 17.23 9.44
N MET A 452 7.24 16.67 9.02
CA MET A 452 7.99 15.72 9.82
C MET A 452 8.64 16.36 11.07
N GLY A 453 8.88 17.67 11.06
CA GLY A 453 9.26 18.42 12.25
C GLY A 453 8.17 18.45 13.31
N TRP A 454 6.90 18.60 12.90
CA TRP A 454 5.74 18.47 13.79
C TRP A 454 5.64 17.06 14.34
N THR A 455 5.73 16.05 13.46
CA THR A 455 5.72 14.63 13.84
C THR A 455 6.71 14.32 14.97
N ASP A 456 7.96 14.79 14.85
CA ASP A 456 8.97 14.54 15.88
C ASP A 456 8.71 15.25 17.21
N THR A 457 7.98 16.37 17.17
CA THR A 457 7.63 17.14 18.36
C THR A 457 6.55 16.45 19.19
N HIS A 458 5.63 15.74 18.53
CA HIS A 458 4.50 15.07 19.19
C HIS A 458 4.76 13.60 19.56
N ARG A 459 5.62 12.88 18.82
CA ARG A 459 5.88 11.46 19.12
C ARG A 459 6.63 11.26 20.43
N VAL A 460 6.27 10.21 21.15
CA VAL A 460 7.00 9.74 22.35
C VAL A 460 7.93 8.57 22.03
N LEU A 461 7.47 7.63 21.19
CA LEU A 461 8.29 6.50 20.76
C LEU A 461 9.49 7.00 19.97
N LYS A 462 10.65 6.41 20.26
CA LYS A 462 11.82 6.55 19.37
C LYS A 462 11.65 5.70 18.13
N VAL A 463 12.20 6.17 17.01
CA VAL A 463 12.18 5.41 15.76
C VAL A 463 13.62 5.08 15.37
N ARG A 464 13.94 3.79 15.40
CA ARG A 464 15.22 3.24 14.95
C ARG A 464 15.05 2.55 13.60
N THR A 465 16.16 2.12 13.01
CA THR A 465 16.16 1.39 11.74
C THR A 465 16.69 -0.03 11.89
N ASN A 466 16.25 -0.92 11.01
CA ASN A 466 16.85 -2.21 10.73
C ASN A 466 17.81 -2.00 9.55
N ALA A 467 19.11 -2.00 9.81
CA ALA A 467 20.13 -1.72 8.79
C ALA A 467 21.41 -2.48 9.12
N ASP A 468 22.01 -3.04 8.07
CA ASP A 468 23.12 -4.01 8.21
C ASP A 468 24.42 -3.50 7.59
N ASN A 469 24.39 -2.35 6.90
CA ASN A 469 25.55 -1.75 6.26
C ASN A 469 25.53 -0.20 6.35
N PRO A 470 26.69 0.47 6.17
CA PRO A 470 26.80 1.92 6.37
C PRO A 470 25.89 2.74 5.44
N LYS A 471 25.67 2.27 4.21
CA LYS A 471 24.84 2.96 3.22
C LYS A 471 23.37 3.02 3.67
N ASP A 472 22.81 1.88 4.08
CA ASP A 472 21.43 1.80 4.55
C ASP A 472 21.24 2.57 5.86
N THR A 473 22.27 2.58 6.71
CA THR A 473 22.26 3.36 7.96
C THR A 473 22.26 4.85 7.69
N GLN A 474 23.09 5.33 6.75
CA GLN A 474 23.10 6.75 6.38
C GLN A 474 21.74 7.17 5.87
N LYS A 475 21.17 6.37 4.96
CA LYS A 475 19.84 6.60 4.42
C LYS A 475 18.76 6.67 5.50
N ALA A 476 18.78 5.76 6.46
CA ALA A 476 17.83 5.77 7.56
C ALA A 476 17.99 7.02 8.44
N VAL A 477 19.23 7.44 8.72
CA VAL A 477 19.52 8.67 9.49
C VAL A 477 19.02 9.91 8.73
N ASP A 478 19.16 9.95 7.42
CA ASP A 478 18.63 11.03 6.58
C ASP A 478 17.09 11.10 6.64
N PHE A 479 16.42 9.95 6.79
CA PHE A 479 14.98 9.86 7.06
C PHE A 479 14.59 10.09 8.54
N GLY A 480 15.54 10.40 9.41
CA GLY A 480 15.31 10.75 10.81
C GLY A 480 15.40 9.58 11.81
N ALA A 481 16.03 8.46 11.43
CA ALA A 481 16.25 7.36 12.37
C ALA A 481 17.18 7.78 13.52
N GLU A 482 16.80 7.43 14.74
CA GLU A 482 17.50 7.79 15.98
C GLU A 482 18.51 6.72 16.43
N GLY A 483 18.78 5.73 15.58
CA GLY A 483 19.71 4.64 15.81
C GLY A 483 19.34 3.39 15.00
N VAL A 484 20.07 2.31 15.20
CA VAL A 484 19.80 1.00 14.57
C VAL A 484 19.26 0.05 15.61
N GLY A 485 18.00 -0.39 15.51
CA GLY A 485 17.38 -1.32 16.46
C GLY A 485 17.60 -2.78 16.11
N LEU A 486 18.07 -3.07 14.90
CA LEU A 486 18.50 -4.39 14.46
C LEU A 486 19.56 -4.27 13.36
N CYS A 487 20.78 -4.68 13.67
CA CYS A 487 21.84 -4.98 12.70
C CYS A 487 22.03 -6.49 12.66
N ARG A 488 21.69 -7.11 11.53
CA ARG A 488 21.82 -8.55 11.26
C ARG A 488 23.23 -8.85 10.79
N THR A 489 23.93 -9.69 11.55
CA THR A 489 25.34 -10.00 11.24
C THR A 489 25.48 -11.06 10.16
N GLU A 490 24.42 -11.82 9.89
CA GLU A 490 24.34 -12.84 8.83
C GLU A 490 24.78 -12.32 7.47
N HIS A 491 24.23 -11.18 7.07
CA HIS A 491 24.49 -10.54 5.79
C HIS A 491 25.96 -10.16 5.62
N MET A 492 26.65 -9.90 6.73
CA MET A 492 28.08 -9.60 6.74
C MET A 492 28.96 -10.84 6.48
N PHE A 493 28.41 -12.06 6.42
CA PHE A 493 29.16 -13.27 6.09
C PHE A 493 28.98 -13.75 4.65
N PHE A 494 27.97 -13.24 3.94
CA PHE A 494 27.60 -13.71 2.59
C PHE A 494 28.39 -13.06 1.44
N GLU A 495 29.30 -12.13 1.71
CA GLU A 495 30.18 -11.59 0.66
C GLU A 495 31.20 -12.63 0.17
N GLU A 496 31.58 -12.56 -1.11
CA GLU A 496 32.41 -13.58 -1.79
C GLU A 496 33.74 -13.86 -1.09
N ASP A 497 34.34 -12.86 -0.45
CA ASP A 497 35.62 -12.96 0.26
C ASP A 497 35.48 -13.43 1.73
N ARG A 498 34.24 -13.52 2.23
CA ARG A 498 33.91 -13.89 3.62
C ARG A 498 33.28 -15.28 3.72
N ILE A 499 32.45 -15.66 2.75
CA ILE A 499 31.82 -16.99 2.65
C ILE A 499 32.84 -18.14 2.83
N PRO A 500 34.03 -18.12 2.18
CA PRO A 500 35.00 -19.21 2.35
C PRO A 500 35.48 -19.38 3.79
N LYS A 501 35.57 -18.28 4.56
CA LYS A 501 36.05 -18.31 5.95
C LYS A 501 35.01 -18.87 6.91
N ILE A 502 33.72 -18.53 6.72
CA ILE A 502 32.64 -19.15 7.52
C ILE A 502 32.50 -20.63 7.18
N ARG A 503 32.63 -21.01 5.90
CA ARG A 503 32.67 -22.42 5.49
C ARG A 503 33.84 -23.17 6.11
N GLN A 504 35.02 -22.55 6.18
CA GLN A 504 36.19 -23.11 6.86
C GLN A 504 35.93 -23.37 8.35
N MET A 505 35.23 -22.45 9.02
CA MET A 505 34.80 -22.65 10.41
C MET A 505 33.86 -23.86 10.53
N ILE A 506 32.88 -23.99 9.64
CA ILE A 506 31.88 -25.08 9.69
C ILE A 506 32.51 -26.47 9.56
N VAL A 507 33.51 -26.63 8.69
CA VAL A 507 34.16 -27.93 8.45
C VAL A 507 35.30 -28.25 9.43
N SER A 508 35.65 -27.31 10.32
CA SER A 508 36.76 -27.47 11.25
C SER A 508 36.42 -28.48 12.37
N LYS A 509 37.39 -29.34 12.71
CA LYS A 509 37.18 -30.46 13.66
C LYS A 509 37.59 -30.12 15.08
N THR A 510 38.42 -29.07 15.25
CA THR A 510 38.91 -28.62 16.55
C THR A 510 38.48 -27.18 16.84
N VAL A 511 38.46 -26.82 18.13
CA VAL A 511 38.15 -25.44 18.57
C VAL A 511 39.23 -24.48 18.05
N GLU A 512 40.49 -24.91 18.03
CA GLU A 512 41.63 -24.12 17.57
C GLU A 512 41.53 -23.78 16.07
N GLU A 513 41.13 -24.75 15.24
CA GLU A 513 40.87 -24.51 13.81
C GLU A 513 39.69 -23.56 13.61
N ARG A 514 38.60 -23.73 14.36
CA ARG A 514 37.44 -22.82 14.31
C ARG A 514 37.82 -21.41 14.70
N LYS A 515 38.55 -21.23 15.81
CA LYS A 515 39.04 -19.92 16.25
C LYS A 515 39.91 -19.25 15.19
N LYS A 516 40.81 -20.00 14.55
CA LYS A 516 41.63 -19.48 13.46
C LYS A 516 40.81 -19.02 12.25
N ALA A 517 39.77 -19.78 11.87
CA ALA A 517 38.85 -19.38 10.80
C ALA A 517 38.05 -18.12 11.17
N LEU A 518 37.54 -18.07 12.40
CA LEU A 518 36.80 -16.94 12.95
C LEU A 518 37.65 -15.67 13.08
N ASP A 519 38.91 -15.77 13.51
CA ASP A 519 39.85 -14.64 13.58
C ASP A 519 40.05 -13.99 12.20
N GLY A 520 39.99 -14.79 11.13
CA GLY A 520 40.04 -14.29 9.75
C GLY A 520 38.83 -13.45 9.34
N LEU A 521 37.70 -13.51 10.07
CA LEU A 521 36.49 -12.73 9.81
C LEU A 521 36.46 -11.40 10.57
N ILE A 522 37.22 -11.27 11.66
CA ILE A 522 37.26 -10.07 12.52
C ILE A 522 37.52 -8.78 11.71
N PRO A 523 38.52 -8.71 10.79
CA PRO A 523 38.81 -7.46 10.08
C PRO A 523 37.63 -6.95 9.24
N TYR A 524 36.84 -7.87 8.67
CA TYR A 524 35.70 -7.54 7.82
C TYR A 524 34.53 -7.00 8.65
N GLN A 525 34.11 -7.75 9.67
CA GLN A 525 33.03 -7.29 10.55
C GLN A 525 33.39 -6.01 11.29
N LYS A 526 34.64 -5.88 11.76
CA LYS A 526 35.10 -4.65 12.41
C LYS A 526 35.01 -3.46 11.45
N ALA A 527 35.38 -3.63 10.18
CA ALA A 527 35.29 -2.57 9.18
C ALA A 527 33.82 -2.15 8.94
N ASP A 528 32.91 -3.10 8.82
CA ASP A 528 31.48 -2.81 8.66
C ASP A 528 30.93 -2.06 9.87
N PHE A 529 31.14 -2.60 11.09
CA PHE A 529 30.68 -1.96 12.32
C PHE A 529 31.30 -0.56 12.51
N LYS A 530 32.57 -0.37 12.14
CA LYS A 530 33.22 0.94 12.18
C LYS A 530 32.50 1.93 11.28
N GLY A 531 32.24 1.55 10.02
CA GLY A 531 31.48 2.39 9.09
C GLY A 531 30.08 2.75 9.62
N MET A 532 29.40 1.78 10.23
CA MET A 532 28.09 1.99 10.86
C MET A 532 28.16 2.98 12.03
N TYR A 533 29.10 2.80 12.95
CA TYR A 533 29.28 3.67 14.10
C TYR A 533 29.70 5.10 13.72
N GLU A 534 30.50 5.26 12.66
CA GLU A 534 30.86 6.58 12.13
C GLU A 534 29.63 7.35 11.62
N VAL A 535 28.75 6.68 10.86
CA VAL A 535 27.49 7.24 10.37
C VAL A 535 26.55 7.60 11.53
N LEU A 536 26.46 6.72 12.54
CA LEU A 536 25.55 6.91 13.67
C LEU A 536 25.96 8.07 14.57
N ALA A 537 27.25 8.41 14.62
CA ALA A 537 27.78 9.56 15.34
C ALA A 537 27.29 9.65 16.80
N GLY A 538 27.31 8.52 17.53
CA GLY A 538 26.86 8.42 18.91
C GLY A 538 25.41 7.93 19.10
N ARG A 539 24.63 7.77 18.02
CA ARG A 539 23.33 7.08 18.09
C ARG A 539 23.51 5.58 18.40
N PRO A 540 22.60 4.95 19.15
CA PRO A 540 22.75 3.56 19.58
C PRO A 540 22.57 2.57 18.42
N MET A 541 23.34 1.47 18.45
CA MET A 541 23.24 0.35 17.50
C MET A 541 23.07 -0.95 18.25
N THR A 542 21.96 -1.64 17.98
CA THR A 542 21.70 -3.00 18.46
C THR A 542 22.18 -4.01 17.42
N VAL A 543 23.24 -4.73 17.75
CA VAL A 543 23.83 -5.77 16.90
C VAL A 543 23.32 -7.13 17.35
N ARG A 544 22.65 -7.85 16.46
CA ARG A 544 22.22 -9.22 16.70
C ARG A 544 23.33 -10.19 16.34
N LEU A 545 23.69 -11.06 17.28
CA LEU A 545 24.63 -12.15 17.01
C LEU A 545 24.07 -13.14 15.98
N LEU A 546 24.94 -14.01 15.46
CA LEU A 546 24.61 -14.95 14.40
C LEU A 546 23.38 -15.80 14.75
N ASP A 547 22.39 -15.75 13.87
CA ASP A 547 21.06 -16.35 14.03
C ASP A 547 20.78 -17.60 13.17
N PRO A 548 21.16 -17.71 11.88
CA PRO A 548 20.76 -18.80 11.01
C PRO A 548 21.54 -20.07 11.32
N PRO A 549 20.97 -21.24 10.99
CA PRO A 549 21.65 -22.51 11.08
C PRO A 549 22.82 -22.60 10.09
N LEU A 550 23.83 -23.40 10.43
CA LEU A 550 25.07 -23.47 9.65
C LEU A 550 24.88 -24.00 8.22
N HIS A 551 23.83 -24.78 7.96
CA HIS A 551 23.57 -25.33 6.62
C HIS A 551 23.23 -24.27 5.58
N GLU A 552 22.75 -23.07 5.98
CA GLU A 552 22.49 -21.96 5.04
C GLU A 552 23.77 -21.42 4.40
N PHE A 553 24.94 -21.64 5.02
CA PHE A 553 26.23 -21.22 4.46
C PHE A 553 26.88 -22.29 3.56
N LEU A 554 26.28 -23.48 3.49
CA LEU A 554 26.81 -24.61 2.74
C LEU A 554 26.07 -24.80 1.42
N PRO A 555 26.76 -25.30 0.38
CA PRO A 555 26.12 -25.62 -0.89
C PRO A 555 25.17 -26.81 -0.77
N HIS A 556 24.16 -26.84 -1.63
CA HIS A 556 23.11 -27.88 -1.60
C HIS A 556 23.26 -28.93 -2.71
N THR A 557 23.98 -28.62 -3.79
CA THR A 557 24.12 -29.55 -4.92
C THR A 557 25.45 -30.30 -4.88
N ASP A 558 25.45 -31.55 -5.35
CA ASP A 558 26.68 -32.37 -5.45
C ASP A 558 27.77 -31.69 -6.27
N VAL A 559 27.41 -30.90 -7.29
CA VAL A 559 28.34 -30.15 -8.13
C VAL A 559 29.04 -29.05 -7.33
N GLU A 560 28.28 -28.26 -6.58
CA GLU A 560 28.81 -27.18 -5.75
C GLU A 560 29.60 -27.71 -4.55
N ILE A 561 29.16 -28.82 -3.94
CA ILE A 561 29.89 -29.51 -2.87
C ILE A 561 31.26 -29.98 -3.40
N ALA A 562 31.32 -30.57 -4.60
CA ALA A 562 32.60 -30.98 -5.19
C ALA A 562 33.54 -29.81 -5.49
N ALA A 563 33.00 -28.67 -5.94
CA ALA A 563 33.77 -27.46 -6.16
C ALA A 563 34.34 -26.92 -4.84
N LEU A 564 33.51 -26.81 -3.79
CA LEU A 564 33.90 -26.33 -2.48
C LEU A 564 34.92 -27.26 -1.81
N ALA A 565 34.73 -28.58 -1.91
CA ALA A 565 35.68 -29.56 -1.37
C ALA A 565 37.08 -29.38 -1.97
N LYS A 566 37.15 -29.15 -3.30
CA LYS A 566 38.42 -28.88 -4.00
C LYS A 566 39.07 -27.58 -3.56
N GLU A 567 38.29 -26.52 -3.35
CA GLU A 567 38.76 -25.22 -2.88
C GLU A 567 39.34 -25.30 -1.46
N MET A 568 38.67 -26.05 -0.58
CA MET A 568 39.04 -26.20 0.83
C MET A 568 40.10 -27.29 1.09
N GLY A 569 40.47 -28.05 0.06
CA GLY A 569 41.40 -29.17 0.18
C GLY A 569 40.84 -30.38 0.95
N LEU A 570 39.51 -30.55 0.94
CA LEU A 570 38.79 -31.65 1.61
C LEU A 570 38.35 -32.73 0.60
N GLY A 571 38.07 -33.93 1.11
CA GLY A 571 37.44 -34.98 0.30
C GLY A 571 35.96 -34.66 0.02
N PHE A 572 35.45 -34.98 -1.18
CA PHE A 572 34.04 -34.79 -1.52
C PHE A 572 33.11 -35.48 -0.52
N ASP A 573 33.37 -36.76 -0.22
CA ASP A 573 32.54 -37.55 0.71
C ASP A 573 32.58 -36.98 2.15
N GLU A 574 33.71 -36.39 2.54
CA GLU A 574 33.88 -35.76 3.85
C GLU A 574 33.03 -34.48 3.98
N LEU A 575 33.07 -33.62 2.96
CA LEU A 575 32.25 -32.41 2.93
C LEU A 575 30.76 -32.76 2.79
N LYS A 576 30.41 -33.72 1.94
CA LYS A 576 29.04 -34.20 1.76
C LYS A 576 28.45 -34.74 3.07
N SER A 577 29.21 -35.54 3.81
CA SER A 577 28.78 -36.02 5.12
C SER A 577 28.56 -34.88 6.12
N THR A 578 29.35 -33.80 6.04
CA THR A 578 29.17 -32.62 6.91
C THR A 578 27.88 -31.88 6.55
N VAL A 579 27.64 -31.64 5.25
CA VAL A 579 26.40 -31.01 4.75
C VAL A 579 25.17 -31.82 5.17
N GLU A 580 25.20 -33.15 4.98
CA GLU A 580 24.11 -34.05 5.35
C GLU A 580 23.89 -34.07 6.88
N SER A 581 24.94 -33.97 7.69
CA SER A 581 24.83 -33.95 9.16
C SER A 581 24.24 -32.65 9.71
N LEU A 582 24.38 -31.55 8.98
CA LEU A 582 23.86 -30.23 9.34
C LEU A 582 22.47 -29.97 8.74
N HIS A 583 21.98 -30.88 7.89
CA HIS A 583 20.64 -30.81 7.34
C HIS A 583 19.60 -31.00 8.46
N GLU A 584 18.59 -30.13 8.47
CA GLU A 584 17.52 -30.15 9.46
C GLU A 584 16.16 -30.25 8.79
N PHE A 585 15.24 -31.00 9.40
CA PHE A 585 13.87 -31.14 8.91
C PHE A 585 13.09 -29.81 8.98
N ASN A 586 13.33 -28.99 10.01
CA ASN A 586 12.68 -27.70 10.21
C ASN A 586 13.72 -26.65 10.64
N PRO A 587 14.47 -26.06 9.68
CA PRO A 587 15.56 -25.11 9.95
C PRO A 587 15.17 -23.94 10.87
N MET A 588 13.94 -23.43 10.73
CA MET A 588 13.39 -22.35 11.56
C MET A 588 13.47 -22.66 13.07
N LEU A 589 13.29 -23.92 13.47
CA LEU A 589 13.28 -24.35 14.87
C LEU A 589 14.55 -25.13 15.27
N GLY A 590 15.58 -25.13 14.42
CA GLY A 590 16.76 -25.98 14.54
C GLY A 590 17.92 -25.45 15.39
N HIS A 591 19.13 -25.88 15.07
CA HIS A 591 20.39 -25.57 15.73
C HIS A 591 20.96 -24.22 15.26
N ARG A 592 20.34 -23.16 15.76
CA ARG A 592 20.57 -21.79 15.33
C ARG A 592 20.56 -20.81 16.52
N GLY A 593 20.83 -19.53 16.28
CA GLY A 593 20.79 -18.46 17.29
C GLY A 593 21.61 -18.77 18.56
N CYS A 594 21.04 -18.50 19.75
CA CYS A 594 21.75 -18.76 21.00
C CYS A 594 22.19 -20.21 21.18
N ARG A 595 21.48 -21.19 20.58
CA ARG A 595 21.83 -22.61 20.69
C ARG A 595 23.15 -22.91 19.98
N LEU A 596 23.39 -22.22 18.86
CA LEU A 596 24.65 -22.29 18.13
C LEU A 596 25.79 -21.67 18.94
N ALA A 597 25.54 -20.53 19.59
CA ALA A 597 26.51 -19.89 20.49
C ALA A 597 26.76 -20.71 21.79
N VAL A 598 25.82 -21.54 22.22
CA VAL A 598 26.03 -22.46 23.36
C VAL A 598 26.99 -23.59 22.95
N THR A 599 26.83 -24.16 21.75
CA THR A 599 27.69 -25.25 21.27
C THR A 599 29.05 -24.77 20.78
N TYR A 600 29.11 -23.57 20.19
CA TYR A 600 30.32 -22.94 19.66
C TYR A 600 30.47 -21.51 20.21
N PRO A 601 30.84 -21.36 21.50
CA PRO A 601 30.98 -20.04 22.14
C PRO A 601 31.95 -19.11 21.42
N GLU A 602 32.96 -19.67 20.74
CA GLU A 602 33.94 -18.93 19.94
C GLU A 602 33.31 -18.04 18.87
N ILE A 603 32.10 -18.35 18.37
CA ILE A 603 31.37 -17.49 17.42
C ILE A 603 30.95 -16.19 18.10
N ALA A 604 30.35 -16.27 19.30
CA ALA A 604 29.92 -15.11 20.06
C ALA A 604 31.12 -14.28 20.55
N GLU A 605 32.22 -14.93 20.96
CA GLU A 605 33.48 -14.25 21.29
C GLU A 605 34.00 -13.41 20.12
N MET A 606 34.08 -14.02 18.91
CA MET A 606 34.57 -13.33 17.72
C MET A 606 33.72 -12.11 17.37
N GLN A 607 32.39 -12.24 17.36
CA GLN A 607 31.49 -11.14 17.04
C GLN A 607 31.56 -10.04 18.10
N ALA A 608 31.55 -10.38 19.39
CA ALA A 608 31.69 -9.42 20.48
C ALA A 608 32.99 -8.62 20.36
N LYS A 609 34.10 -9.30 20.03
CA LYS A 609 35.39 -8.67 19.76
C LYS A 609 35.33 -7.70 18.59
N ALA A 610 34.78 -8.10 17.44
CA ALA A 610 34.65 -7.23 16.28
C ALA A 610 33.80 -5.98 16.56
N ILE A 611 32.68 -6.13 17.25
CA ILE A 611 31.77 -5.04 17.65
C ILE A 611 32.49 -4.02 18.53
N ILE A 612 33.19 -4.48 19.57
CA ILE A 612 33.84 -3.61 20.56
C ILE A 612 35.09 -2.96 19.99
N GLN A 613 35.93 -3.69 19.26
CA GLN A 613 37.10 -3.09 18.62
C GLN A 613 36.71 -1.96 17.66
N ALA A 614 35.64 -2.14 16.88
CA ALA A 614 35.11 -1.09 16.01
C ALA A 614 34.65 0.13 16.81
N ALA A 615 33.89 -0.09 17.89
CA ALA A 615 33.41 1.00 18.75
C ALA A 615 34.58 1.77 19.40
N ILE A 616 35.60 1.06 19.89
CA ILE A 616 36.79 1.65 20.51
C ILE A 616 37.54 2.52 19.50
N GLU A 617 37.77 2.01 18.29
CA GLU A 617 38.44 2.76 17.22
C GLU A 617 37.66 4.04 16.89
N VAL A 618 36.35 3.97 16.68
CA VAL A 618 35.53 5.17 16.38
C VAL A 618 35.56 6.16 17.54
N LYS A 619 35.48 5.69 18.78
CA LYS A 619 35.58 6.54 19.97
C LYS A 619 36.92 7.27 20.04
N GLN A 620 38.03 6.58 19.77
CA GLN A 620 39.37 7.16 19.80
C GLN A 620 39.64 8.10 18.61
N GLU A 621 39.19 7.73 17.40
CA GLU A 621 39.46 8.47 16.16
C GLU A 621 38.53 9.68 15.96
N LYS A 622 37.25 9.55 16.32
CA LYS A 622 36.22 10.57 16.09
C LYS A 622 35.75 11.28 17.36
N GLY A 623 36.00 10.71 18.53
CA GLY A 623 35.52 11.25 19.81
C GLY A 623 34.03 11.03 20.07
N TYR A 624 33.36 10.17 19.30
CA TYR A 624 31.94 9.86 19.51
C TYR A 624 31.75 8.97 20.75
N ASP A 625 30.71 9.24 21.54
CA ASP A 625 30.34 8.39 22.68
C ASP A 625 29.47 7.22 22.19
N VAL A 626 30.13 6.19 21.70
CA VAL A 626 29.49 4.97 21.20
C VAL A 626 29.13 4.07 22.37
N VAL A 627 27.86 3.65 22.44
CA VAL A 627 27.35 2.65 23.39
C VAL A 627 26.84 1.43 22.61
N PRO A 628 27.66 0.38 22.45
CA PRO A 628 27.25 -0.84 21.75
C PRO A 628 26.14 -1.58 22.51
N GLU A 629 25.10 -2.02 21.78
CA GLU A 629 24.05 -2.89 22.31
C GLU A 629 24.18 -4.26 21.64
N ILE A 630 24.56 -5.29 22.39
CA ILE A 630 24.76 -6.66 21.88
C ILE A 630 23.53 -7.51 22.21
N MET A 631 22.89 -8.07 21.19
CA MET A 631 21.64 -8.81 21.32
C MET A 631 21.82 -10.28 20.96
N ILE A 632 21.39 -11.15 21.87
CA ILE A 632 21.42 -12.61 21.68
C ILE A 632 20.06 -13.07 21.12
N PRO A 633 20.02 -13.74 19.96
CA PRO A 633 18.77 -14.21 19.35
C PRO A 633 18.30 -15.56 19.91
N LEU A 634 17.02 -15.87 19.68
CA LEU A 634 16.34 -17.15 19.88
C LEU A 634 16.38 -17.74 21.30
N VAL A 635 16.52 -16.88 22.30
CA VAL A 635 16.56 -17.26 23.72
C VAL A 635 15.18 -17.74 24.17
N GLY A 636 15.12 -18.90 24.84
CA GLY A 636 13.90 -19.39 25.49
C GLY A 636 14.00 -19.53 27.01
N GLU A 637 15.20 -19.46 27.58
CA GLU A 637 15.49 -19.70 29.01
C GLU A 637 16.59 -18.76 29.55
N ILE A 638 16.48 -18.32 30.81
CA ILE A 638 17.45 -17.40 31.43
C ILE A 638 18.88 -17.98 31.41
N LYS A 639 19.00 -19.30 31.56
CA LYS A 639 20.30 -19.98 31.60
C LYS A 639 20.99 -20.01 30.23
N GLU A 640 20.23 -20.06 29.14
CA GLU A 640 20.79 -19.94 27.78
C GLU A 640 21.39 -18.54 27.60
N LEU A 641 20.62 -17.52 27.96
CA LEU A 641 21.08 -16.12 27.93
C LEU A 641 22.31 -15.93 28.83
N ALA A 642 22.26 -16.36 30.08
CA ALA A 642 23.36 -16.20 31.04
C ALA A 642 24.65 -16.89 30.55
N TYR A 643 24.53 -18.07 29.94
CA TYR A 643 25.67 -18.81 29.39
C TYR A 643 26.35 -18.02 28.27
N VAL A 644 25.59 -17.60 27.24
CA VAL A 644 26.16 -16.87 26.09
C VAL A 644 26.65 -15.48 26.52
N LYS A 645 25.86 -14.76 27.34
CA LYS A 645 26.22 -13.46 27.90
C LYS A 645 27.56 -13.48 28.61
N LYS A 646 27.88 -14.55 29.34
CA LYS A 646 29.18 -14.68 30.02
C LYS A 646 30.35 -14.56 29.03
N PHE A 647 30.33 -15.29 27.91
CA PHE A 647 31.40 -15.23 26.91
C PHE A 647 31.49 -13.86 26.22
N VAL A 648 30.34 -13.24 25.94
CA VAL A 648 30.27 -11.87 25.40
C VAL A 648 30.91 -10.88 26.38
N VAL A 649 30.48 -10.88 27.65
CA VAL A 649 30.98 -9.96 28.69
C VAL A 649 32.47 -10.17 28.93
N ASP A 650 32.92 -11.42 29.12
CA ASP A 650 34.34 -11.73 29.35
C ASP A 650 35.22 -11.21 28.21
N THR A 651 34.74 -11.31 26.96
CA THR A 651 35.46 -10.81 25.77
C THR A 651 35.44 -9.28 25.68
N VAL A 652 34.27 -8.66 25.86
CA VAL A 652 34.10 -7.20 25.79
C VAL A 652 34.99 -6.50 26.83
N GLU A 653 34.96 -6.96 28.08
CA GLU A 653 35.75 -6.40 29.17
C GLU A 653 37.26 -6.56 28.92
N ALA A 654 37.69 -7.69 28.35
CA ALA A 654 39.09 -7.90 27.99
C ALA A 654 39.58 -6.92 26.91
N GLU A 655 38.78 -6.67 25.87
CA GLU A 655 39.12 -5.73 24.78
C GLU A 655 39.12 -4.27 25.28
N ILE A 656 38.14 -3.88 26.12
CA ILE A 656 38.08 -2.54 26.75
C ILE A 656 39.31 -2.32 27.65
N ALA A 657 39.63 -3.30 28.50
CA ALA A 657 40.80 -3.22 29.38
C ALA A 657 42.12 -3.15 28.60
N ALA A 658 42.26 -3.93 27.52
CA ALA A 658 43.44 -3.92 26.66
C ALA A 658 43.64 -2.58 25.95
N ALA A 659 42.54 -1.93 25.54
CA ALA A 659 42.57 -0.60 24.91
C ALA A 659 42.77 0.54 25.91
N GLY A 660 42.54 0.31 27.21
CA GLY A 660 42.68 1.32 28.26
C GLY A 660 41.67 2.47 28.15
N VAL A 661 40.48 2.19 27.61
CA VAL A 661 39.40 3.18 27.44
C VAL A 661 38.23 2.91 28.39
N GLU A 662 37.48 3.95 28.74
CA GLU A 662 36.19 3.78 29.42
C GLU A 662 35.07 3.73 28.36
N MET A 663 34.36 2.61 28.28
CA MET A 663 33.27 2.41 27.33
C MET A 663 32.12 1.68 28.02
N LYS A 664 30.90 2.19 27.82
CA LYS A 664 29.68 1.52 28.25
C LYS A 664 29.15 0.67 27.11
N TYR A 665 28.53 -0.46 27.44
CA TYR A 665 27.83 -1.33 26.52
C TYR A 665 26.64 -1.95 27.23
N MET A 666 25.71 -2.55 26.49
CA MET A 666 24.58 -3.29 27.04
C MET A 666 24.50 -4.67 26.40
N VAL A 667 24.12 -5.68 27.18
CA VAL A 667 23.76 -7.00 26.66
C VAL A 667 22.29 -7.27 26.91
N GLY A 668 21.56 -7.52 25.83
CA GLY A 668 20.14 -7.81 25.84
C GLY A 668 19.80 -9.06 25.05
N THR A 669 18.51 -9.27 24.84
CA THR A 669 18.02 -10.46 24.14
C THR A 669 16.86 -10.11 23.23
N MET A 670 16.73 -10.90 22.17
CA MET A 670 15.50 -10.92 21.40
C MET A 670 14.42 -11.70 22.18
N ILE A 671 13.18 -11.21 22.17
CA ILE A 671 11.99 -11.89 22.68
C ILE A 671 11.17 -12.32 21.46
N GLU A 672 11.46 -13.53 21.01
CA GLU A 672 10.89 -14.10 19.77
C GLU A 672 10.47 -15.57 19.91
N VAL A 673 10.73 -16.16 21.08
CA VAL A 673 10.21 -17.48 21.47
C VAL A 673 9.08 -17.27 22.47
N PRO A 674 7.89 -17.89 22.32
CA PRO A 674 6.78 -17.69 23.25
C PRO A 674 7.15 -17.95 24.73
N ARG A 675 8.03 -18.92 24.97
CA ARG A 675 8.56 -19.22 26.32
C ARG A 675 9.33 -18.04 26.94
N ALA A 676 10.03 -17.26 26.12
CA ALA A 676 10.75 -16.08 26.59
C ALA A 676 9.79 -15.00 27.09
N ALA A 677 8.69 -14.76 26.37
CA ALA A 677 7.64 -13.85 26.81
C ALA A 677 6.96 -14.33 28.11
N LEU A 678 6.66 -15.63 28.20
CA LEU A 678 6.06 -16.25 29.38
C LEU A 678 6.95 -16.15 30.64
N THR A 679 8.27 -16.09 30.48
CA THR A 679 9.27 -16.08 31.57
C THR A 679 10.12 -14.80 31.58
N ALA A 680 9.60 -13.72 31.00
CA ALA A 680 10.34 -12.48 30.79
C ALA A 680 10.84 -11.82 32.09
N ASP A 681 10.17 -12.05 33.22
CA ASP A 681 10.59 -11.61 34.56
C ASP A 681 11.90 -12.28 34.99
N ALA A 682 12.10 -13.56 34.64
CA ALA A 682 13.36 -14.25 34.87
C ALA A 682 14.44 -13.74 33.90
N ILE A 683 14.12 -13.66 32.60
CA ILE A 683 15.07 -13.23 31.57
C ILE A 683 15.59 -11.80 31.84
N ALA A 684 14.74 -10.89 32.30
CA ALA A 684 15.09 -9.49 32.62
C ALA A 684 16.12 -9.33 33.76
N LYS A 685 16.39 -10.39 34.55
CA LYS A 685 17.49 -10.37 35.53
C LYS A 685 18.84 -10.27 34.80
N GLU A 686 18.96 -10.94 33.66
CA GLU A 686 20.18 -10.96 32.85
C GLU A 686 20.16 -9.94 31.72
N ALA A 687 19.03 -9.78 31.03
CA ALA A 687 18.92 -8.86 29.91
C ALA A 687 18.77 -7.39 30.37
N GLU A 688 19.52 -6.50 29.75
CA GLU A 688 19.42 -5.05 30.00
C GLU A 688 18.40 -4.36 29.06
N PHE A 689 18.05 -5.02 27.96
CA PHE A 689 17.00 -4.62 27.04
C PHE A 689 16.34 -5.83 26.37
N PHE A 690 15.11 -5.64 25.90
CA PHE A 690 14.39 -6.58 25.03
C PHE A 690 14.16 -5.96 23.66
N SER A 691 14.38 -6.75 22.61
CA SER A 691 13.87 -6.47 21.27
C SER A 691 12.88 -7.54 20.87
N PHE A 692 11.64 -7.19 20.56
CA PHE A 692 10.65 -8.16 20.09
C PHE A 692 10.91 -8.51 18.63
N GLY A 693 11.32 -9.76 18.38
CA GLY A 693 11.43 -10.34 17.04
C GLY A 693 10.08 -10.91 16.63
N THR A 694 9.15 -10.03 16.26
CA THR A 694 7.74 -10.42 16.09
C THR A 694 7.51 -11.34 14.89
N ASN A 695 8.39 -11.35 13.90
CA ASN A 695 8.28 -12.32 12.79
C ASN A 695 8.34 -13.76 13.32
N ASP A 696 9.39 -14.12 14.08
CA ASP A 696 9.54 -15.44 14.68
C ASP A 696 8.54 -15.70 15.81
N LEU A 697 8.18 -14.67 16.59
CA LEU A 697 7.15 -14.79 17.61
C LEU A 697 5.79 -15.14 17.00
N THR A 698 5.41 -14.51 15.88
CA THR A 698 4.18 -14.83 15.13
C THR A 698 4.26 -16.26 14.60
N GLN A 699 5.37 -16.66 13.96
CA GLN A 699 5.55 -18.02 13.46
C GLN A 699 5.32 -19.08 14.56
N MET A 700 5.95 -18.91 15.72
CA MET A 700 5.84 -19.87 16.82
C MET A 700 4.49 -19.82 17.56
N THR A 701 3.81 -18.67 17.57
CA THR A 701 2.52 -18.52 18.23
C THR A 701 1.39 -19.13 17.40
N PHE A 702 1.39 -18.88 16.09
CA PHE A 702 0.43 -19.48 15.16
C PHE A 702 0.78 -20.93 14.78
N GLY A 703 2.05 -21.31 14.89
CA GLY A 703 2.56 -22.59 14.37
C GLY A 703 2.69 -22.58 12.85
N PHE A 704 2.98 -21.42 12.26
CA PHE A 704 3.12 -21.24 10.82
C PHE A 704 4.58 -21.01 10.45
N SER A 705 5.03 -21.67 9.38
CA SER A 705 6.23 -21.27 8.65
C SER A 705 5.84 -20.16 7.68
N ARG A 706 6.51 -19.01 7.75
CA ARG A 706 6.23 -17.87 6.86
C ARG A 706 6.35 -18.25 5.40
N ASP A 707 7.36 -19.05 5.06
CA ASP A 707 7.67 -19.45 3.68
C ASP A 707 6.62 -20.42 3.11
N ASP A 708 5.94 -21.18 3.98
CA ASP A 708 4.93 -22.17 3.59
C ASP A 708 3.49 -21.65 3.71
N ALA A 709 3.26 -20.59 4.49
CA ALA A 709 1.94 -20.09 4.82
C ALA A 709 1.16 -19.60 3.59
N GLY A 710 1.86 -19.17 2.54
CA GLY A 710 1.26 -18.77 1.26
C GLY A 710 0.37 -19.85 0.63
N ALA A 711 0.60 -21.12 0.93
CA ALA A 711 -0.19 -22.24 0.39
C ALA A 711 -1.64 -22.29 0.89
N PHE A 712 -1.95 -21.65 2.03
CA PHE A 712 -3.29 -21.70 2.64
C PHE A 712 -3.82 -20.33 3.13
N LEU A 713 -2.97 -19.32 3.31
CA LEU A 713 -3.41 -18.00 3.81
C LEU A 713 -4.46 -17.35 2.90
N ASP A 714 -4.37 -17.54 1.58
CA ASP A 714 -5.38 -17.02 0.65
C ASP A 714 -6.77 -17.61 0.90
N ASP A 715 -6.85 -18.91 1.18
CA ASP A 715 -8.09 -19.58 1.57
C ASP A 715 -8.62 -19.06 2.91
N TYR A 716 -7.73 -18.70 3.85
CA TYR A 716 -8.13 -18.10 5.13
C TYR A 716 -8.76 -16.73 4.92
N TYR A 717 -8.19 -15.91 4.02
CA TYR A 717 -8.76 -14.61 3.67
C TYR A 717 -10.11 -14.74 2.95
N LYS A 718 -10.19 -15.63 1.96
CA LYS A 718 -11.44 -15.89 1.21
C LYS A 718 -12.58 -16.39 2.09
N LYS A 719 -12.26 -17.16 3.13
CA LYS A 719 -13.23 -17.69 4.11
C LYS A 719 -13.42 -16.76 5.31
N ALA A 720 -12.84 -15.56 5.29
CA ALA A 720 -12.88 -14.59 6.39
C ALA A 720 -12.45 -15.19 7.76
N ILE A 721 -11.52 -16.15 7.75
CA ILE A 721 -10.88 -16.66 8.97
C ILE A 721 -9.91 -15.61 9.52
N PHE A 722 -9.15 -14.97 8.63
CA PHE A 722 -8.34 -13.80 8.94
C PHE A 722 -8.75 -12.62 8.05
N GLU A 723 -8.71 -11.42 8.63
CA GLU A 723 -8.96 -10.16 7.91
C GLU A 723 -7.65 -9.48 7.46
N SER A 724 -6.51 -9.91 8.01
CA SER A 724 -5.19 -9.35 7.72
C SER A 724 -4.11 -10.43 7.76
N ASP A 725 -3.00 -10.20 7.08
CA ASP A 725 -1.82 -11.06 7.15
C ASP A 725 -1.11 -10.86 8.51
N PRO A 726 -1.01 -11.89 9.36
CA PRO A 726 -0.40 -11.78 10.69
C PRO A 726 1.13 -11.53 10.65
N PHE A 727 1.78 -11.64 9.48
CA PHE A 727 3.19 -11.32 9.30
C PHE A 727 3.43 -9.87 8.84
N ALA A 728 2.40 -9.21 8.32
CA ALA A 728 2.45 -7.79 7.94
C ALA A 728 1.88 -6.90 9.05
N ARG A 729 0.78 -7.34 9.66
CA ARG A 729 0.08 -6.65 10.76
C ARG A 729 0.15 -7.51 12.01
N LEU A 730 0.58 -6.92 13.12
CA LEU A 730 0.67 -7.65 14.39
C LEU A 730 -0.71 -8.16 14.80
N ASP A 731 -0.81 -9.46 15.06
CA ASP A 731 -1.95 -10.06 15.75
C ASP A 731 -1.97 -9.59 17.21
N VAL A 732 -2.79 -8.58 17.50
CA VAL A 732 -2.92 -8.01 18.86
C VAL A 732 -3.56 -9.01 19.83
N GLU A 733 -4.47 -9.88 19.35
CA GLU A 733 -5.24 -10.77 20.20
C GLU A 733 -4.42 -11.97 20.70
N GLY A 734 -3.51 -12.50 19.90
CA GLY A 734 -2.62 -13.60 20.29
C GLY A 734 -1.20 -13.13 20.58
N VAL A 735 -0.47 -12.75 19.52
CA VAL A 735 0.96 -12.35 19.62
C VAL A 735 1.13 -11.11 20.50
N GLY A 736 0.22 -10.13 20.41
CA GLY A 736 0.21 -8.92 21.22
C GLY A 736 0.14 -9.21 22.73
N GLN A 737 -0.63 -10.21 23.16
CA GLN A 737 -0.66 -10.62 24.57
C GLN A 737 0.70 -11.11 25.07
N LEU A 738 1.48 -11.81 24.23
CA LEU A 738 2.83 -12.24 24.58
C LEU A 738 3.77 -11.03 24.71
N VAL A 739 3.68 -10.07 23.78
CA VAL A 739 4.47 -8.83 23.83
C VAL A 739 4.14 -8.02 25.09
N GLU A 740 2.86 -7.77 25.37
CA GLU A 740 2.40 -7.04 26.55
C GLU A 740 2.81 -7.74 27.86
N MET A 741 2.65 -9.06 27.92
CA MET A 741 3.07 -9.85 29.08
C MET A 741 4.57 -9.73 29.33
N ALA A 742 5.38 -9.82 28.28
CA ALA A 742 6.83 -9.71 28.37
C ALA A 742 7.26 -8.32 28.85
N CYS A 743 6.61 -7.26 28.34
CA CYS A 743 6.85 -5.89 28.77
C CYS A 743 6.56 -5.72 30.26
N THR A 744 5.38 -6.18 30.71
CA THR A 744 4.94 -6.08 32.10
C THR A 744 5.88 -6.84 33.05
N LYS A 745 6.19 -8.11 32.72
CA LYS A 745 7.07 -8.95 33.51
C LYS A 745 8.51 -8.46 33.53
N GLY A 746 9.03 -7.99 32.39
CA GLY A 746 10.36 -7.41 32.28
C GLY A 746 10.52 -6.16 33.15
N LYS A 747 9.59 -5.22 33.05
CA LYS A 747 9.58 -3.99 33.87
C LYS A 747 9.44 -4.29 35.36
N ALA A 748 8.68 -5.32 35.75
CA ALA A 748 8.53 -5.71 37.15
C ALA A 748 9.88 -6.14 37.78
N THR A 749 10.74 -6.83 37.03
CA THR A 749 12.09 -7.22 37.50
C THR A 749 13.11 -6.09 37.34
N ARG A 750 13.07 -5.36 36.23
CA ARG A 750 14.01 -4.29 35.88
C ARG A 750 13.21 -3.06 35.41
N PRO A 751 12.83 -2.13 36.30
CA PRO A 751 11.95 -1.00 35.96
C PRO A 751 12.43 -0.10 34.82
N GLY A 752 13.74 0.02 34.63
CA GLY A 752 14.35 0.77 33.52
C GLY A 752 14.83 -0.10 32.37
N ILE A 753 14.29 -1.31 32.18
CA ILE A 753 14.62 -2.15 31.04
C ILE A 753 14.17 -1.45 29.75
N LYS A 754 15.07 -1.33 28.78
CA LYS A 754 14.75 -0.78 27.47
C LYS A 754 13.99 -1.82 26.65
N LEU A 755 12.85 -1.45 26.09
CA LEU A 755 11.97 -2.32 25.30
C LEU A 755 11.80 -1.74 23.90
N GLY A 756 12.04 -2.56 22.87
CA GLY A 756 11.68 -2.18 21.52
C GLY A 756 11.23 -3.36 20.69
N ILE A 757 10.78 -3.08 19.48
CA ILE A 757 10.35 -4.07 18.50
C ILE A 757 11.17 -3.91 17.22
N CYS A 758 11.51 -5.02 16.58
CA CYS A 758 12.17 -5.04 15.28
C CYS A 758 11.48 -6.06 14.36
N GLY A 759 11.67 -5.89 13.05
CA GLY A 759 10.98 -6.68 12.03
C GLY A 759 10.01 -5.84 11.20
N GLU A 760 9.12 -6.51 10.48
CA GLU A 760 8.23 -5.85 9.51
C GLU A 760 7.12 -5.07 10.19
N HIS A 761 6.57 -5.63 11.27
CA HIS A 761 5.55 -5.00 12.08
C HIS A 761 6.02 -3.67 12.70
N GLY A 762 7.33 -3.48 12.91
CA GLY A 762 7.90 -2.23 13.43
C GLY A 762 7.70 -1.02 12.52
N GLY A 763 7.25 -1.23 11.28
CA GLY A 763 6.87 -0.17 10.32
C GLY A 763 5.39 -0.16 9.94
N ASP A 764 4.55 -0.97 10.60
CA ASP A 764 3.10 -0.97 10.40
C ASP A 764 2.43 0.01 11.37
N PRO A 765 1.61 0.98 10.90
CA PRO A 765 1.03 2.01 11.76
C PRO A 765 0.20 1.45 12.94
N SER A 766 -0.61 0.41 12.69
CA SER A 766 -1.47 -0.17 13.73
C SER A 766 -0.67 -0.90 14.80
N THR A 767 0.44 -1.54 14.40
CA THR A 767 1.38 -2.16 15.33
C THR A 767 2.10 -1.10 16.16
N ILE A 768 2.50 0.02 15.55
CA ILE A 768 3.19 1.11 16.26
C ILE A 768 2.28 1.74 17.30
N GLU A 769 1.00 1.93 17.00
CA GLU A 769 -0.03 2.35 17.96
C GLU A 769 -0.12 1.37 19.14
N PHE A 770 -0.21 0.07 18.87
CA PHE A 770 -0.17 -0.95 19.91
C PHE A 770 1.10 -0.85 20.78
N CYS A 771 2.26 -0.73 20.14
CA CYS A 771 3.56 -0.61 20.83
C CYS A 771 3.63 0.65 21.72
N HIS A 772 3.06 1.76 21.26
CA HIS A 772 2.94 3.00 22.04
C HIS A 772 2.10 2.75 23.29
N ASN A 773 0.91 2.15 23.12
CA ASN A 773 -0.07 1.94 24.18
C ASN A 773 0.46 1.02 25.30
N ILE A 774 1.26 0.01 24.98
CA ILE A 774 1.88 -0.87 25.99
C ILE A 774 3.20 -0.32 26.56
N GLY A 775 3.64 0.85 26.07
CA GLY A 775 4.79 1.59 26.56
C GLY A 775 6.13 0.97 26.19
N LEU A 776 6.32 0.56 24.93
CA LEU A 776 7.66 0.35 24.39
C LEU A 776 8.44 1.67 24.36
N ASP A 777 9.77 1.60 24.33
CA ASP A 777 10.64 2.78 24.22
C ASP A 777 10.92 3.14 22.75
N TYR A 778 10.93 2.16 21.86
CA TYR A 778 11.18 2.39 20.43
C TYR A 778 10.57 1.32 19.52
N VAL A 779 10.36 1.70 18.26
CA VAL A 779 10.10 0.80 17.13
C VAL A 779 11.28 0.82 16.16
N SER A 780 11.52 -0.28 15.45
CA SER A 780 12.62 -0.40 14.49
C SER A 780 12.17 -1.04 13.20
N CYS A 781 12.25 -0.30 12.10
CA CYS A 781 11.74 -0.68 10.77
C CYS A 781 12.82 -0.52 9.69
N SER A 782 12.57 -0.93 8.45
CA SER A 782 13.52 -0.68 7.34
C SER A 782 13.74 0.82 7.11
N PRO A 783 14.86 1.26 6.49
CA PRO A 783 15.20 2.68 6.33
C PRO A 783 14.08 3.52 5.72
N PHE A 784 13.42 3.00 4.69
CA PHE A 784 12.33 3.68 4.00
C PHE A 784 11.04 3.74 4.83
N ARG A 785 10.82 2.84 5.78
CA ARG A 785 9.64 2.89 6.66
C ARG A 785 9.82 3.83 7.85
N VAL A 786 10.99 4.47 7.99
CA VAL A 786 11.26 5.39 9.12
C VAL A 786 10.29 6.58 9.14
N PRO A 787 9.99 7.28 8.02
CA PRO A 787 9.03 8.37 8.04
C PRO A 787 7.61 7.94 8.42
N ILE A 788 7.18 6.76 7.94
CA ILE A 788 5.90 6.15 8.30
C ILE A 788 5.85 5.89 9.80
N ALA A 789 6.89 5.25 10.32
CA ALA A 789 6.94 4.91 11.73
C ALA A 789 6.97 6.15 12.63
N ARG A 790 7.63 7.23 12.20
CA ARG A 790 7.62 8.52 12.88
C ARG A 790 6.21 9.11 12.91
N LEU A 791 5.52 9.17 11.78
CA LEU A 791 4.15 9.71 11.72
C LEU A 791 3.17 8.86 12.56
N ALA A 792 3.20 7.54 12.40
CA ALA A 792 2.37 6.64 13.19
C ALA A 792 2.63 6.76 14.70
N ALA A 793 3.90 6.93 15.10
CA ALA A 793 4.25 7.16 16.50
C ALA A 793 3.76 8.50 17.06
N ALA A 794 3.68 9.53 16.22
CA ALA A 794 3.10 10.83 16.61
C ALA A 794 1.57 10.73 16.73
N GLN A 795 0.91 10.11 15.74
CA GLN A 795 -0.53 9.88 15.76
C GLN A 795 -0.97 9.04 16.95
N ALA A 796 -0.20 8.02 17.33
CA ALA A 796 -0.48 7.21 18.51
C ALA A 796 -0.34 7.98 19.84
N ALA A 797 0.42 9.07 19.85
CA ALA A 797 0.65 9.89 21.04
C ALA A 797 -0.38 11.03 21.21
N ILE A 798 -1.12 11.37 20.14
CA ILE A 798 -2.19 12.38 20.10
C ILE A 798 -3.52 11.73 20.46
#